data_AF-A0A1Q3TME1-F1
#
_entry.id   AF-A0A1Q3TME1-F1
#
_cell.length_a   1.000
_cell.length_b   1.000
_cell.length_c   1.000
_cell.angle_alpha   90.00
_cell.angle_beta   90.00
_cell.angle_gamma   90.00
#
_symmetry.space_group_name_H-M   'P 1'
#
loop_
_entity.id
_entity.type
_entity.pdbx_description
1 polymer ?
#
loop_
_entity_poly.entity_id
_entity_poly.type
_entity_poly.pdbx_seq_one_letter_code
_entity_poly.pdbx_strand_id
1 'polypeptide(L)'
;MIFLFLALVALYSYCAPRWNDWNQNSRLSLVRSVVDYGTVQIDKFASTTGDYAFYKGHYYSDKPPGPALAGIAPYALLKLAISNPVGDWAINQFAKSKTLDQTFNQTGDQVSALRDKVIGALARIGLSILLAGIPTALMICLFWRWAYQVLGRYWLSLSLALGLALGTTLFPYSSLFYNHALAASLLFTSFYLLWRMKNERGSPGWLVLVGFLLGFSVLSQYESVLIAVPLGLYALFTTPRPNLLARFGWLALGTIPTGVLLVGYDLLAFGTPLPVGYEYSLLWADRHSQGFLSLTYPHPDALVGLLVSPYRGIFLMSPFLLLAIPGLYFGLRNATYRVETLVCLWSCLAFWLFNASSAMWWGGFSFGPRYLIPCLPFLTFSIVFVLKKIQGQAWSKPVTVAYWLGLGIAWLVIVPASLAGREWPSDELSSPLTDYLWPQLFSGNLARNPGMLLGLKGPLSFLPLLAVIGLLYLVLFRWPRRGRSQSQPLSTPENWVRLEVRLETASMELRELPGETPKEISRARQGFPRFAVVGTALLVVITTLPYLFGYWRSTPDKIFMGIMLDVPDTLQYFAWMREMTHSWLIINPLTPEANDPAFFNLLWWGLAQFQRLTGFDQVLVYQLFRVGSIIFFGWLAWLFCQFILPGTLQRRVAFLLIMFGSGWGWIPVIFKQFTGSLANPLAVYVTEANSFLSALAFPHELLSAGLILAIFYSANKAYEAPGPAARFKWGVGAALLALILGLEHAYDLITVYAVPGCFFFLKSWQSRRFDKKWFQILLVIGLVSSPPSLYFTYLTLTNPTWKGVLTQYGNAGVFTPDPLNLAILLGPMLALAVAGLWVPAPALPGETPSDKNKDRWLFIKTWFVVGFVLIYIPTNFQIKLLNGWQIPIFVLGLAALFHIKDLWLARSGRAAHPGKSLKYLNIGVGLLALAIVLPTTLYLFGWRFVDLNRARNPYFLERDEISAMEWLSQDNQPPEVVLSSEELGEFIPALTGQRPFLAHWAMTLDYFTKRDQVKLVFDNTAAPGQRTAILKQFNVKYILYGSAEKQKAPELNMPGLQKVFTSPEADVYQWAGA
;
A
#
# COMPACT_ATOMS: atom_id res chain seq x y z
N MET A 1 22.06 1.22 3.85
CA MET A 1 22.33 0.13 4.82
C MET A 1 21.60 0.38 6.12
N ILE A 2 21.87 1.47 6.87
CA ILE A 2 21.17 1.75 8.16
C ILE A 2 19.64 1.69 8.02
N PHE A 3 19.07 2.34 6.99
CA PHE A 3 17.63 2.26 6.74
C PHE A 3 17.14 0.82 6.49
N LEU A 4 17.85 0.05 5.66
CA LEU A 4 17.49 -1.35 5.39
C LEU A 4 17.55 -2.19 6.67
N PHE A 5 18.59 -2.01 7.47
CA PHE A 5 18.76 -2.69 8.76
C PHE A 5 17.58 -2.38 9.69
N LEU A 6 17.28 -1.09 9.94
CA LEU A 6 16.20 -0.71 10.85
C LEU A 6 14.82 -1.10 10.33
N ALA A 7 14.59 -1.02 9.00
CA ALA A 7 13.34 -1.48 8.40
C ALA A 7 13.16 -3.00 8.56
N LEU A 8 14.21 -3.80 8.35
CA LEU A 8 14.15 -5.25 8.54
C LEU A 8 13.96 -5.62 10.02
N VAL A 9 14.65 -4.94 10.94
CA VAL A 9 14.43 -5.14 12.38
C VAL A 9 12.98 -4.83 12.76
N ALA A 10 12.42 -3.73 12.26
CA ALA A 10 11.01 -3.38 12.49
C ALA A 10 10.05 -4.43 11.90
N LEU A 11 10.34 -4.97 10.71
CA LEU A 11 9.53 -6.04 10.10
C LEU A 11 9.59 -7.34 10.92
N TYR A 12 10.78 -7.77 11.33
CA TYR A 12 10.98 -9.01 12.10
C TYR A 12 10.46 -8.92 13.54
N SER A 13 10.35 -7.72 14.10
CA SER A 13 9.85 -7.51 15.47
C SER A 13 8.36 -7.21 15.56
N TYR A 14 7.68 -6.98 14.43
CA TYR A 14 6.33 -6.45 14.47
C TYR A 14 5.28 -7.45 14.94
N CYS A 15 5.40 -8.71 14.51
CA CYS A 15 4.50 -9.76 14.98
C CYS A 15 5.09 -10.39 16.23
N ALA A 16 4.27 -10.51 17.28
CA ALA A 16 4.66 -11.22 18.48
C ALA A 16 4.93 -12.70 18.14
N PRO A 17 5.98 -13.32 18.73
CA PRO A 17 6.20 -14.75 18.60
C PRO A 17 4.97 -15.53 19.06
N ARG A 18 4.72 -16.67 18.43
CA ARG A 18 3.54 -17.51 18.70
C ARG A 18 3.54 -18.01 20.15
N TRP A 19 2.36 -18.03 20.80
CA TRP A 19 2.31 -18.22 22.26
C TRP A 19 2.49 -19.70 22.67
N ASN A 20 1.94 -20.61 21.87
CA ASN A 20 1.96 -22.05 22.08
C ASN A 20 2.94 -22.71 21.10
N ASP A 21 4.23 -22.70 21.44
CA ASP A 21 5.30 -23.25 20.58
C ASP A 21 6.39 -23.85 21.47
N TRP A 22 6.44 -25.19 21.51
CA TRP A 22 7.34 -25.95 22.36
C TRP A 22 8.82 -25.66 22.09
N ASN A 23 9.18 -25.42 20.83
CA ASN A 23 10.56 -25.28 20.42
C ASN A 23 11.23 -24.04 21.08
N GLN A 24 10.56 -22.89 21.04
CA GLN A 24 11.06 -21.68 21.71
C GLN A 24 10.84 -21.71 23.23
N ASN A 25 9.80 -22.41 23.71
CA ASN A 25 9.51 -22.51 25.14
C ASN A 25 10.57 -23.33 25.88
N SER A 26 11.07 -24.40 25.29
CA SER A 26 12.17 -25.20 25.85
C SER A 26 13.42 -24.35 26.11
N ARG A 27 13.82 -23.54 25.13
CA ARG A 27 14.97 -22.62 25.25
C ARG A 27 14.73 -21.51 26.25
N LEU A 28 13.54 -20.91 26.24
CA LEU A 28 13.19 -19.87 27.20
C LEU A 28 13.14 -20.43 28.63
N SER A 29 12.69 -21.66 28.81
CA SER A 29 12.68 -22.35 30.10
C SER A 29 14.09 -22.51 30.65
N LEU A 30 15.07 -22.87 29.81
CA LEU A 30 16.48 -22.91 30.22
C LEU A 30 17.01 -21.52 30.62
N VAL A 31 16.77 -20.49 29.80
CA VAL A 31 17.15 -19.10 30.12
C VAL A 31 16.62 -18.67 31.48
N ARG A 32 15.32 -18.90 31.72
CA ARG A 32 14.65 -18.53 32.96
C ARG A 32 15.15 -19.34 34.14
N SER A 33 15.39 -20.65 33.97
CA SER A 33 15.88 -21.50 35.05
C SER A 33 17.26 -21.07 35.54
N VAL A 34 18.15 -20.71 34.61
CA VAL A 34 19.49 -20.24 34.96
C VAL A 34 19.44 -18.89 35.66
N VAL A 35 18.65 -17.94 35.17
CA VAL A 35 18.61 -16.58 35.71
C VAL A 35 17.76 -16.47 36.99
N ASP A 36 16.62 -17.16 37.04
CA ASP A 36 15.65 -17.04 38.13
C ASP A 36 15.95 -17.99 39.28
N TYR A 37 16.59 -19.13 39.01
CA TYR A 37 16.78 -20.21 39.98
C TYR A 37 18.22 -20.75 40.05
N GLY A 38 19.16 -20.22 39.26
CA GLY A 38 20.56 -20.64 39.30
C GLY A 38 20.79 -22.10 38.89
N THR A 39 19.87 -22.70 38.14
CA THR A 39 19.93 -24.12 37.73
C THR A 39 19.70 -24.28 36.23
N VAL A 40 20.30 -25.33 35.65
CA VAL A 40 20.05 -25.74 34.25
C VAL A 40 18.84 -26.68 34.13
N GLN A 41 18.26 -27.12 35.25
CA GLN A 41 17.04 -27.92 35.31
C GLN A 41 15.82 -27.03 35.02
N ILE A 42 14.94 -27.47 34.11
CA ILE A 42 13.74 -26.73 33.70
C ILE A 42 12.46 -27.22 34.38
N ASP A 43 12.56 -27.95 35.51
CA ASP A 43 11.42 -28.58 36.22
C ASP A 43 10.24 -27.62 36.43
N LYS A 44 10.52 -26.37 36.83
CA LYS A 44 9.49 -25.35 37.09
C LYS A 44 8.72 -24.92 35.85
N PHE A 45 9.27 -25.14 34.66
CA PHE A 45 8.71 -24.72 33.39
C PHE A 45 8.42 -25.90 32.44
N ALA A 46 8.56 -27.14 32.92
CA ALA A 46 8.35 -28.34 32.11
C ALA A 46 6.95 -28.39 31.47
N SER A 47 5.92 -27.89 32.15
CA SER A 47 4.55 -27.80 31.62
C SER A 47 4.37 -26.85 30.43
N THR A 48 5.37 -26.02 30.10
CA THR A 48 5.28 -25.03 29.03
C THR A 48 5.75 -25.56 27.68
N THR A 49 6.30 -26.78 27.62
CA THR A 49 6.87 -27.38 26.42
C THR A 49 6.74 -28.90 26.42
N GLY A 50 6.50 -29.50 25.25
CA GLY A 50 6.70 -30.95 25.03
C GLY A 50 8.11 -31.30 24.54
N ASP A 51 8.89 -30.29 24.14
CA ASP A 51 10.29 -30.43 23.71
C ASP A 51 11.20 -30.35 24.95
N TYR A 52 11.47 -31.47 25.60
CA TYR A 52 12.35 -31.57 26.76
C TYR A 52 13.03 -32.94 26.86
N ALA A 53 14.16 -32.96 27.57
CA ALA A 53 14.88 -34.16 27.95
C ALA A 53 14.55 -34.54 29.40
N PHE A 54 14.37 -35.82 29.71
CA PHE A 54 14.17 -36.31 31.07
C PHE A 54 15.34 -37.21 31.50
N TYR A 55 16.10 -36.76 32.49
CA TYR A 55 17.30 -37.45 32.95
C TYR A 55 17.42 -37.40 34.47
N LYS A 56 17.65 -38.56 35.10
CA LYS A 56 17.80 -38.71 36.56
C LYS A 56 16.75 -37.97 37.40
N GLY A 57 15.48 -38.02 36.97
CA GLY A 57 14.35 -37.43 37.73
C GLY A 57 14.09 -35.94 37.45
N HIS A 58 14.87 -35.31 36.58
CA HIS A 58 14.74 -33.89 36.26
C HIS A 58 14.52 -33.65 34.76
N TYR A 59 13.89 -32.53 34.44
CA TYR A 59 13.64 -32.05 33.09
C TYR A 59 14.73 -31.07 32.66
N TYR A 60 15.21 -31.20 31.42
CA TYR A 60 16.20 -30.33 30.79
C TYR A 60 15.72 -29.91 29.39
N SER A 61 16.30 -28.84 28.84
CA SER A 61 16.10 -28.51 27.42
C SER A 61 16.74 -29.61 26.56
N ASP A 62 15.99 -30.17 25.62
CA ASP A 62 16.48 -31.12 24.59
C ASP A 62 17.17 -30.40 23.41
N LYS A 63 17.09 -29.06 23.38
CA LYS A 63 17.63 -28.22 22.30
C LYS A 63 19.09 -27.83 22.53
N PRO A 64 19.85 -27.55 21.46
CA PRO A 64 21.21 -27.01 21.58
C PRO A 64 21.23 -25.74 22.45
N PRO A 65 22.20 -25.61 23.37
CA PRO A 65 22.17 -24.58 24.41
C PRO A 65 22.52 -23.18 23.90
N GLY A 66 23.12 -23.02 22.71
CA GLY A 66 23.65 -21.75 22.20
C GLY A 66 22.68 -20.55 22.31
N PRO A 67 21.45 -20.61 21.73
CA PRO A 67 20.50 -19.51 21.84
C PRO A 67 20.09 -19.22 23.29
N ALA A 68 19.93 -20.27 24.12
CA ALA A 68 19.58 -20.09 25.52
C ALA A 68 20.71 -19.42 26.30
N LEU A 69 21.96 -19.87 26.13
CA LEU A 69 23.12 -19.26 26.78
C LEU A 69 23.30 -17.79 26.38
N ALA A 70 23.14 -17.45 25.10
CA ALA A 70 23.15 -16.05 24.65
C ALA A 70 21.95 -15.24 25.16
N GLY A 71 20.85 -15.89 25.54
CA GLY A 71 19.66 -15.27 26.09
C GLY A 71 19.75 -14.96 27.60
N ILE A 72 20.68 -15.57 28.33
CA ILE A 72 20.85 -15.37 29.79
C ILE A 72 21.04 -13.90 30.14
N ALA A 73 22.09 -13.26 29.61
CA ALA A 73 22.40 -11.88 29.95
C ALA A 73 21.30 -10.89 29.51
N PRO A 74 20.78 -10.94 28.27
CA PRO A 74 19.65 -10.10 27.88
C PRO A 74 18.39 -10.30 28.74
N TYR A 75 18.06 -11.54 29.11
CA TYR A 75 16.92 -11.80 29.99
C TYR A 75 17.14 -11.25 31.40
N ALA A 76 18.33 -11.42 31.98
CA ALA A 76 18.67 -10.84 33.27
C ALA A 76 18.54 -9.30 33.27
N LEU A 77 19.02 -8.64 32.21
CA LEU A 77 18.86 -7.19 32.04
C LEU A 77 17.40 -6.78 31.87
N LEU A 78 16.62 -7.54 31.08
CA LEU A 78 15.19 -7.29 30.92
C LEU A 78 14.44 -7.42 32.25
N LYS A 79 14.76 -8.45 33.04
CA LYS A 79 14.19 -8.66 34.37
C LYS A 79 14.52 -7.50 35.30
N LEU A 80 15.76 -7.02 35.32
CA LEU A 80 16.17 -5.83 36.08
C LEU A 80 15.40 -4.57 35.64
N ALA A 81 15.20 -4.38 34.34
CA ALA A 81 14.49 -3.23 33.79
C ALA A 81 12.99 -3.23 34.10
N ILE A 82 12.38 -4.40 34.31
CA ILE A 82 10.94 -4.55 34.61
C ILE A 82 10.68 -4.68 36.11
N SER A 83 11.65 -5.16 36.89
CA SER A 83 11.53 -5.33 38.35
C SER A 83 11.80 -4.03 39.11
N ASN A 84 11.16 -2.94 38.69
CA ASN A 84 11.18 -1.64 39.35
C ASN A 84 9.76 -1.08 39.51
N PRO A 85 9.55 -0.04 40.35
CA PRO A 85 8.21 0.50 40.61
C PRO A 85 7.45 0.97 39.36
N VAL A 86 8.16 1.37 38.31
CA VAL A 86 7.57 1.79 37.02
C VAL A 86 7.09 0.58 36.21
N GLY A 87 7.86 -0.51 36.21
CA GLY A 87 7.45 -1.78 35.61
C GLY A 87 6.27 -2.41 36.33
N ASP A 88 6.24 -2.35 37.67
CA ASP A 88 5.11 -2.81 38.47
C ASP A 88 3.85 -1.96 38.22
N TRP A 89 4.01 -0.64 38.09
CA TRP A 89 2.93 0.24 37.66
C TRP A 89 2.41 -0.16 36.26
N ALA A 90 3.29 -0.37 35.28
CA ALA A 90 2.90 -0.71 33.92
C ALA A 90 2.18 -2.06 33.82
N ILE A 91 2.64 -3.09 34.55
CA ILE A 91 2.00 -4.41 34.63
C ILE A 91 0.62 -4.30 35.28
N ASN A 92 0.49 -3.51 36.36
CA ASN A 92 -0.79 -3.28 37.04
C ASN A 92 -1.78 -2.47 36.17
N GLN A 93 -1.31 -1.56 35.33
CA GLN A 93 -2.17 -0.89 34.34
C GLN A 93 -2.62 -1.84 33.23
N PHE A 94 -1.72 -2.71 32.75
CA PHE A 94 -2.05 -3.75 31.76
C PHE A 94 -3.11 -4.74 32.29
N ALA A 95 -3.00 -5.14 33.57
CA ALA A 95 -3.94 -6.02 34.24
C ALA A 95 -5.35 -5.43 34.41
N LYS A 96 -5.48 -4.09 34.40
CA LYS A 96 -6.77 -3.36 34.52
C LYS A 96 -7.48 -3.13 33.17
N SER A 97 -6.90 -3.56 32.05
CA SER A 97 -7.51 -3.38 30.73
C SER A 97 -8.66 -4.37 30.52
N LYS A 98 -9.82 -3.87 30.05
CA LYS A 98 -11.10 -4.59 29.83
C LYS A 98 -11.04 -5.88 28.99
N THR A 99 -9.89 -6.24 28.43
CA THR A 99 -9.69 -7.42 27.58
C THR A 99 -9.44 -8.71 28.37
N LEU A 100 -9.23 -8.64 29.68
CA LEU A 100 -8.94 -9.80 30.55
C LEU A 100 -9.97 -10.04 31.67
N ASP A 101 -10.95 -9.15 31.86
CA ASP A 101 -12.01 -9.27 32.89
C ASP A 101 -12.90 -10.52 32.71
N GLN A 102 -12.85 -11.18 31.56
CA GLN A 102 -13.57 -12.45 31.31
C GLN A 102 -12.80 -13.70 31.77
N THR A 103 -11.55 -13.60 32.25
CA THR A 103 -10.72 -14.79 32.51
C THR A 103 -10.20 -14.93 33.95
N PHE A 104 -10.16 -13.87 34.78
CA PHE A 104 -9.57 -13.96 36.12
C PHE A 104 -10.36 -13.18 37.19
N ASN A 105 -11.03 -13.91 38.09
CA ASN A 105 -11.57 -13.40 39.37
C ASN A 105 -10.45 -13.39 40.43
N GLN A 106 -10.15 -12.21 40.96
CA GLN A 106 -8.85 -11.84 41.56
C GLN A 106 -8.59 -12.39 42.99
N THR A 107 -7.45 -13.06 43.19
CA THR A 107 -6.72 -13.24 44.47
C THR A 107 -5.22 -12.95 44.28
N GLY A 108 -4.47 -12.70 45.37
CA GLY A 108 -3.05 -12.29 45.33
C GLY A 108 -2.10 -13.24 44.60
N ASP A 109 -2.37 -14.55 44.63
CA ASP A 109 -1.61 -15.58 43.90
C ASP A 109 -1.79 -15.51 42.38
N GLN A 110 -2.85 -14.88 41.88
CA GLN A 110 -3.08 -14.73 40.43
C GLN A 110 -2.29 -13.56 39.84
N VAL A 111 -1.92 -12.56 40.64
CA VAL A 111 -1.13 -11.40 40.22
C VAL A 111 0.33 -11.81 39.96
N SER A 112 0.90 -12.67 40.81
CA SER A 112 2.23 -13.25 40.59
C SER A 112 2.25 -14.13 39.34
N ALA A 113 1.23 -14.96 39.14
CA ALA A 113 1.08 -15.79 37.94
C ALA A 113 0.91 -14.96 36.65
N LEU A 114 0.18 -13.85 36.70
CA LEU A 114 0.06 -12.91 35.57
C LEU A 114 1.39 -12.21 35.28
N ARG A 115 2.09 -11.75 36.32
CA ARG A 115 3.42 -11.13 36.20
C ARG A 115 4.42 -12.07 35.52
N ASP A 116 4.45 -13.33 35.92
CA ASP A 116 5.32 -14.33 35.31
C ASP A 116 4.98 -14.62 33.85
N LYS A 117 3.69 -14.61 33.47
CA LYS A 117 3.25 -14.74 32.08
C LYS A 117 3.68 -13.54 31.24
N VAL A 118 3.54 -12.32 31.76
CA VAL A 118 3.94 -11.08 31.08
C VAL A 118 5.46 -11.03 30.89
N ILE A 119 6.23 -11.34 31.94
CA ILE A 119 7.70 -11.39 31.85
C ILE A 119 8.13 -12.45 30.83
N GLY A 120 7.50 -13.63 30.83
CA GLY A 120 7.77 -14.68 29.84
C GLY A 120 7.48 -14.23 28.40
N ALA A 121 6.39 -13.50 28.18
CA ALA A 121 6.04 -12.96 26.86
C ALA A 121 7.02 -11.87 26.38
N LEU A 122 7.37 -10.93 27.25
CA LEU A 122 8.34 -9.87 26.95
C LEU A 122 9.74 -10.45 26.71
N ALA A 123 10.15 -11.44 27.49
CA ALA A 123 11.40 -12.15 27.30
C ALA A 123 11.44 -12.84 25.94
N ARG A 124 10.36 -13.53 25.55
CA ARG A 124 10.28 -14.18 24.24
C ARG A 124 10.38 -13.17 23.09
N ILE A 125 9.65 -12.05 23.17
CA ILE A 125 9.72 -10.98 22.16
C ILE A 125 11.14 -10.42 22.09
N GLY A 126 11.70 -10.00 23.22
CA GLY A 126 13.03 -9.40 23.30
C GLY A 126 14.13 -10.32 22.78
N LEU A 127 14.14 -11.59 23.21
CA LEU A 127 15.12 -12.57 22.78
C LEU A 127 14.99 -12.93 21.30
N SER A 128 13.77 -13.02 20.76
CA SER A 128 13.55 -13.23 19.33
C SER A 128 14.14 -12.08 18.51
N ILE A 129 13.92 -10.83 18.93
CA ILE A 129 14.49 -9.66 18.26
C ILE A 129 16.02 -9.67 18.32
N LEU A 130 16.58 -9.91 19.51
CA LEU A 130 18.03 -9.81 19.74
C LEU A 130 18.82 -10.96 19.09
N LEU A 131 18.28 -12.18 19.11
CA LEU A 131 19.02 -13.39 18.74
C LEU A 131 18.63 -13.94 17.36
N ALA A 132 17.46 -13.58 16.82
CA ALA A 132 17.09 -13.94 15.45
C ALA A 132 16.97 -12.70 14.55
N GLY A 133 16.19 -11.69 14.95
CA GLY A 133 15.86 -10.54 14.10
C GLY A 133 17.07 -9.68 13.73
N ILE A 134 17.81 -9.19 14.73
CA ILE A 134 18.97 -8.32 14.53
C ILE A 134 20.10 -9.03 13.76
N PRO A 135 20.53 -10.26 14.14
CA PRO A 135 21.55 -11.00 13.39
C PRO A 135 21.14 -11.22 11.93
N THR A 136 19.87 -11.56 11.69
CA THR A 136 19.36 -11.76 10.33
C THR A 136 19.36 -10.46 9.54
N ALA A 137 18.87 -9.34 10.11
CA ALA A 137 18.86 -8.04 9.45
C ALA A 137 20.30 -7.56 9.11
N LEU A 138 21.26 -7.83 10.00
CA LEU A 138 22.68 -7.56 9.74
C LEU A 138 23.21 -8.43 8.61
N MET A 139 22.97 -9.75 8.66
CA MET A 139 23.36 -10.70 7.61
C MET A 139 22.82 -10.26 6.23
N ILE A 140 21.56 -9.85 6.13
CA ILE A 140 20.96 -9.34 4.89
C ILE A 140 21.67 -8.08 4.40
N CYS A 141 22.04 -7.17 5.31
CA CYS A 141 22.82 -5.98 4.94
C CYS A 141 24.21 -6.33 4.40
N LEU A 142 24.87 -7.33 4.99
CA LEU A 142 26.16 -7.84 4.50
C LEU A 142 26.01 -8.52 3.14
N PHE A 143 24.98 -9.36 2.98
CA PHE A 143 24.64 -9.99 1.71
C PHE A 143 24.40 -8.95 0.62
N TRP A 144 23.60 -7.91 0.91
CA TRP A 144 23.33 -6.84 -0.05
C TRP A 144 24.60 -6.11 -0.47
N ARG A 145 25.46 -5.77 0.49
CA ARG A 145 26.74 -5.10 0.21
C ARG A 145 27.60 -5.95 -0.70
N TRP A 146 27.74 -7.25 -0.40
CA TRP A 146 28.46 -8.18 -1.23
C TRP A 146 27.85 -8.30 -2.64
N ALA A 147 26.53 -8.52 -2.74
CA ALA A 147 25.84 -8.63 -4.02
C ALA A 147 26.03 -7.37 -4.89
N TYR A 148 26.02 -6.19 -4.26
CA TYR A 148 26.28 -4.92 -4.94
C TYR A 148 27.71 -4.82 -5.49
N GLN A 149 28.71 -5.30 -4.74
CA GLN A 149 30.10 -5.36 -5.22
C GLN A 149 30.25 -6.29 -6.44
N VAL A 150 29.47 -7.37 -6.52
CA VAL A 150 29.55 -8.31 -7.65
C VAL A 150 28.73 -7.86 -8.87
N LEU A 151 27.52 -7.32 -8.65
CA LEU A 151 26.55 -6.96 -9.70
C LEU A 151 26.71 -5.54 -10.23
N GLY A 152 27.24 -4.59 -9.45
CA GLY A 152 27.34 -3.18 -9.82
C GLY A 152 26.00 -2.46 -10.01
N ARG A 153 24.87 -3.10 -9.68
CA ARG A 153 23.51 -2.57 -9.88
C ARG A 153 22.74 -2.50 -8.57
N TYR A 154 22.44 -1.29 -8.11
CA TYR A 154 21.82 -1.03 -6.81
C TYR A 154 20.50 -1.80 -6.62
N TRP A 155 19.53 -1.58 -7.52
CA TRP A 155 18.18 -2.15 -7.39
C TRP A 155 18.15 -3.66 -7.54
N LEU A 156 18.99 -4.23 -8.42
CA LEU A 156 19.07 -5.67 -8.60
C LEU A 156 19.65 -6.34 -7.34
N SER A 157 20.73 -5.77 -6.80
CA SER A 157 21.37 -6.28 -5.58
C SER A 157 20.45 -6.16 -4.36
N LEU A 158 19.72 -5.04 -4.25
CA LEU A 158 18.74 -4.84 -3.19
C LEU A 158 17.57 -5.82 -3.33
N SER A 159 17.07 -6.04 -4.55
CA SER A 159 15.98 -7.00 -4.78
C SER A 159 16.38 -8.43 -4.41
N LEU A 160 17.63 -8.83 -4.66
CA LEU A 160 18.10 -10.17 -4.29
C LEU A 160 18.23 -10.32 -2.77
N ALA A 161 18.74 -9.28 -2.09
CA ALA A 161 18.82 -9.26 -0.64
C ALA A 161 17.42 -9.28 0.01
N LEU A 162 16.45 -8.53 -0.55
CA LEU A 162 15.06 -8.58 -0.10
C LEU A 162 14.37 -9.91 -0.49
N GLY A 163 14.79 -10.56 -1.57
CA GLY A 163 14.38 -11.92 -1.91
C GLY A 163 14.81 -12.92 -0.86
N LEU A 164 16.06 -12.88 -0.40
CA LEU A 164 16.52 -13.67 0.74
C LEU A 164 15.74 -13.32 2.02
N ALA A 165 15.59 -12.03 2.31
CA ALA A 165 15.01 -11.53 3.56
C ALA A 165 13.50 -11.80 3.71
N LEU A 166 12.72 -11.64 2.64
CA LEU A 166 11.25 -11.63 2.66
C LEU A 166 10.63 -12.66 1.72
N GLY A 167 11.41 -13.19 0.78
CA GLY A 167 10.96 -14.20 -0.20
C GLY A 167 11.37 -15.62 0.15
N THR A 168 11.98 -15.86 1.30
CA THR A 168 12.34 -17.22 1.75
C THR A 168 11.81 -17.51 3.14
N THR A 169 11.76 -18.79 3.51
CA THR A 169 11.41 -19.22 4.87
C THR A 169 12.34 -18.64 5.93
N LEU A 170 13.43 -17.95 5.59
CA LEU A 170 14.17 -17.14 6.57
C LEU A 170 13.27 -16.13 7.29
N PHE A 171 12.33 -15.47 6.58
CA PHE A 171 11.48 -14.42 7.15
C PHE A 171 10.67 -14.88 8.37
N PRO A 172 9.78 -15.90 8.28
CA PRO A 172 8.95 -16.34 9.40
C PRO A 172 9.73 -16.80 10.63
N TYR A 173 11.00 -17.22 10.49
CA TYR A 173 11.84 -17.66 11.61
C TYR A 173 12.81 -16.58 12.08
N SER A 174 12.86 -15.42 11.41
CA SER A 174 13.58 -14.23 11.86
C SER A 174 12.92 -13.56 13.06
N SER A 175 11.64 -13.86 13.30
CA SER A 175 10.81 -13.29 14.37
C SER A 175 10.64 -14.25 15.56
N LEU A 176 11.31 -15.40 15.56
CA LEU A 176 11.18 -16.43 16.58
C LEU A 176 12.49 -16.65 17.33
N PHE A 177 12.38 -17.08 18.58
CA PHE A 177 13.53 -17.51 19.38
C PHE A 177 13.96 -18.95 19.02
N TYR A 178 14.27 -19.15 17.73
CA TYR A 178 14.72 -20.40 17.12
C TYR A 178 16.22 -20.31 16.77
N ASN A 179 16.86 -21.46 16.58
CA ASN A 179 18.29 -21.53 16.22
C ASN A 179 18.56 -21.28 14.72
N HIS A 180 17.62 -21.55 13.83
CA HIS A 180 17.87 -21.58 12.38
C HIS A 180 18.33 -20.25 11.77
N ALA A 181 17.61 -19.16 12.06
CA ALA A 181 17.94 -17.83 11.53
C ALA A 181 19.26 -17.31 12.13
N LEU A 182 19.51 -17.60 13.40
CA LEU A 182 20.77 -17.30 14.08
C LEU A 182 21.94 -18.06 13.43
N ALA A 183 21.82 -19.38 13.24
CA ALA A 183 22.84 -20.20 12.60
C ALA A 183 23.14 -19.72 11.17
N ALA A 184 22.12 -19.43 10.36
CA ALA A 184 22.27 -18.85 9.03
C ALA A 184 23.10 -17.55 9.08
N SER A 185 22.77 -16.68 10.03
CA SER A 185 23.42 -15.38 10.22
C SER A 185 24.90 -15.52 10.62
N LEU A 186 25.21 -16.42 11.55
CA LEU A 186 26.58 -16.67 12.02
C LEU A 186 27.45 -17.27 10.91
N LEU A 187 26.94 -18.27 10.19
CA LEU A 187 27.64 -18.95 9.10
C LEU A 187 27.90 -18.01 7.91
N PHE A 188 26.88 -17.28 7.45
CA PHE A 188 27.04 -16.37 6.33
C PHE A 188 27.88 -15.14 6.70
N THR A 189 27.77 -14.63 7.93
CA THR A 189 28.66 -13.55 8.40
C THR A 189 30.11 -14.04 8.39
N SER A 190 30.39 -15.24 8.89
CA SER A 190 31.73 -15.85 8.83
C SER A 190 32.24 -15.94 7.39
N PHE A 191 31.42 -16.45 6.47
CA PHE A 191 31.75 -16.50 5.06
C PHE A 191 32.04 -15.11 4.45
N TYR A 192 31.21 -14.11 4.75
CA TYR A 192 31.40 -12.73 4.29
C TYR A 192 32.72 -12.11 4.84
N LEU A 193 33.03 -12.33 6.12
CA LEU A 193 34.27 -11.84 6.73
C LEU A 193 35.50 -12.48 6.05
N LEU A 194 35.47 -13.80 5.82
CA LEU A 194 36.54 -14.51 5.12
C LEU A 194 36.70 -14.05 3.67
N TRP A 195 35.58 -13.89 2.95
CA TRP A 195 35.58 -13.31 1.61
C TRP A 195 36.19 -11.90 1.60
N ARG A 196 35.87 -11.07 2.58
CA ARG A 196 36.44 -9.72 2.72
C ARG A 196 37.94 -9.75 3.04
N MET A 197 38.38 -10.66 3.91
CA MET A 197 39.81 -10.82 4.23
C MET A 197 40.63 -11.22 3.01
N LYS A 198 40.09 -12.12 2.17
CA LYS A 198 40.70 -12.53 0.90
C LYS A 198 40.82 -11.36 -0.10
N ASN A 199 39.80 -10.50 -0.20
CA ASN A 199 39.70 -9.52 -1.29
C ASN A 199 40.04 -8.06 -0.92
N GLU A 200 39.84 -7.63 0.34
CA GLU A 200 39.96 -6.23 0.77
C GLU A 200 41.09 -5.97 1.80
N ARG A 201 41.93 -6.98 2.12
CA ARG A 201 42.95 -6.97 3.20
C ARG A 201 42.36 -6.73 4.60
N GLY A 202 42.18 -7.80 5.38
CA GLY A 202 41.74 -7.76 6.78
C GLY A 202 42.86 -8.11 7.77
N SER A 203 42.75 -7.64 9.02
CA SER A 203 43.66 -8.03 10.10
C SER A 203 43.50 -9.53 10.42
N PRO A 204 44.59 -10.29 10.66
CA PRO A 204 44.53 -11.68 11.10
C PRO A 204 43.63 -11.94 12.32
N GLY A 205 43.48 -10.95 13.22
CA GLY A 205 42.64 -11.08 14.41
C GLY A 205 41.14 -11.31 14.09
N TRP A 206 40.70 -11.03 12.86
CA TRP A 206 39.36 -11.36 12.40
C TRP A 206 39.10 -12.87 12.38
N LEU A 207 40.15 -13.71 12.28
CA LEU A 207 40.03 -15.16 12.39
C LEU A 207 39.55 -15.61 13.79
N VAL A 208 39.83 -14.84 14.84
CA VAL A 208 39.29 -15.12 16.18
C VAL A 208 37.77 -14.92 16.18
N LEU A 209 37.30 -13.81 15.60
CA LEU A 209 35.87 -13.57 15.45
C LEU A 209 35.21 -14.64 14.57
N VAL A 210 35.83 -15.01 13.44
CA VAL A 210 35.33 -16.09 12.58
C VAL A 210 35.27 -17.42 13.35
N GLY A 211 36.33 -17.78 14.09
CA GLY A 211 36.34 -18.98 14.92
C GLY A 211 35.21 -18.99 15.95
N PHE A 212 35.00 -17.86 16.62
CA PHE A 212 33.88 -17.69 17.56
C PHE A 212 32.52 -17.83 16.88
N LEU A 213 32.29 -17.19 15.73
CA LEU A 213 31.03 -17.28 14.99
C LEU A 213 30.76 -18.70 14.48
N LEU A 214 31.79 -19.39 13.97
CA LEU A 214 31.69 -20.77 13.51
C LEU A 214 31.39 -21.72 14.69
N GLY A 215 32.14 -21.63 15.78
CA GLY A 215 31.91 -22.43 16.99
C GLY A 215 30.54 -22.15 17.63
N PHE A 216 30.14 -20.87 17.70
CA PHE A 216 28.85 -20.47 18.24
C PHE A 216 27.68 -20.92 17.35
N SER A 217 27.90 -21.05 16.03
CA SER A 217 26.90 -21.66 15.15
C SER A 217 26.65 -23.12 15.50
N VAL A 218 27.71 -23.89 15.80
CA VAL A 218 27.62 -25.31 16.16
C VAL A 218 26.99 -25.47 17.54
N LEU A 219 27.39 -24.63 18.49
CA LEU A 219 26.76 -24.53 19.81
C LEU A 219 25.25 -24.22 19.71
N SER A 220 24.84 -23.49 18.68
CA SER A 220 23.44 -23.14 18.46
C SER A 220 22.65 -24.17 17.68
N GLN A 221 23.31 -24.92 16.81
CA GLN A 221 22.70 -25.88 15.90
C GLN A 221 23.78 -26.86 15.45
N TYR A 222 23.77 -28.09 15.96
CA TYR A 222 24.86 -29.05 15.76
C TYR A 222 25.14 -29.35 14.28
N GLU A 223 24.11 -29.43 13.46
CA GLU A 223 24.21 -29.66 12.02
C GLU A 223 24.92 -28.52 11.27
N SER A 224 25.09 -27.34 11.88
CA SER A 224 25.89 -26.26 11.29
C SER A 224 27.35 -26.66 11.09
N VAL A 225 27.84 -27.70 11.78
CA VAL A 225 29.19 -28.26 11.61
C VAL A 225 29.47 -28.59 10.14
N LEU A 226 28.44 -29.02 9.39
CA LEU A 226 28.52 -29.36 7.97
C LEU A 226 28.91 -28.18 7.09
N ILE A 227 28.64 -26.95 7.53
CA ILE A 227 29.06 -25.70 6.85
C ILE A 227 30.29 -25.10 7.55
N ALA A 228 30.34 -25.16 8.88
CA ALA A 228 31.41 -24.55 9.67
C ALA A 228 32.78 -25.15 9.36
N VAL A 229 32.88 -26.47 9.20
CA VAL A 229 34.15 -27.15 8.85
C VAL A 229 34.67 -26.70 7.48
N PRO A 230 33.90 -26.76 6.37
CA PRO A 230 34.32 -26.20 5.08
C PRO A 230 34.71 -24.72 5.13
N LEU A 231 34.02 -23.90 5.93
CA LEU A 231 34.39 -22.49 6.12
C LEU A 231 35.71 -22.34 6.89
N GLY A 232 35.97 -23.19 7.88
CA GLY A 232 37.26 -23.28 8.57
C GLY A 232 38.38 -23.66 7.60
N LEU A 233 38.18 -24.68 6.77
CA LEU A 233 39.13 -25.07 5.72
C LEU A 233 39.34 -23.93 4.72
N TYR A 234 38.26 -23.29 4.26
CA TYR A 234 38.33 -22.12 3.40
C TYR A 234 39.17 -21.00 4.03
N ALA A 235 39.00 -20.73 5.33
CA ALA A 235 39.81 -19.76 6.06
C ALA A 235 41.30 -20.13 6.09
N LEU A 236 41.62 -21.41 6.36
CA LEU A 236 42.99 -21.92 6.41
C LEU A 236 43.71 -21.80 5.06
N PHE A 237 43.01 -22.02 3.95
CA PHE A 237 43.64 -22.07 2.62
C PHE A 237 43.56 -20.78 1.81
N THR A 238 42.61 -19.87 2.09
CA THR A 238 42.39 -18.69 1.23
C THR A 238 42.76 -17.34 1.85
N THR A 239 43.07 -17.30 3.15
CA THR A 239 43.46 -16.05 3.83
C THR A 239 44.92 -15.71 3.50
N PRO A 240 45.30 -14.49 3.11
CA PRO A 240 46.64 -14.21 2.58
C PRO A 240 47.81 -14.26 3.59
N ARG A 241 47.61 -14.00 4.89
CA ARG A 241 48.59 -14.08 6.00
C ARG A 241 47.86 -14.21 7.34
N PRO A 242 48.41 -14.79 8.43
CA PRO A 242 49.76 -15.36 8.65
C PRO A 242 49.92 -16.78 8.06
N ASN A 243 50.93 -17.57 8.49
CA ASN A 243 51.12 -18.97 8.06
C ASN A 243 49.98 -19.89 8.55
N LEU A 244 49.95 -21.15 8.09
CA LEU A 244 48.87 -22.10 8.38
C LEU A 244 48.67 -22.33 9.90
N LEU A 245 49.75 -22.54 10.65
CA LEU A 245 49.70 -22.79 12.09
C LEU A 245 49.11 -21.59 12.84
N ALA A 246 49.51 -20.38 12.48
CA ALA A 246 48.96 -19.17 13.07
C ALA A 246 47.47 -18.97 12.70
N ARG A 247 47.05 -19.27 11.47
CA ARG A 247 45.62 -19.24 11.08
C ARG A 247 44.80 -20.21 11.92
N PHE A 248 45.30 -21.43 12.10
CA PHE A 248 44.68 -22.43 12.96
C PHE A 248 44.60 -21.94 14.41
N GLY A 249 45.70 -21.40 14.95
CA GLY A 249 45.74 -20.84 16.30
C GLY A 249 44.70 -19.74 16.53
N TRP A 250 44.55 -18.80 15.58
CA TRP A 250 43.54 -17.74 15.68
C TRP A 250 42.11 -18.27 15.61
N LEU A 251 41.82 -19.21 14.71
CA LEU A 251 40.51 -19.86 14.62
C LEU A 251 40.19 -20.66 15.89
N ALA A 252 41.16 -21.41 16.40
CA ALA A 252 41.04 -22.17 17.63
C ALA A 252 40.77 -21.26 18.84
N LEU A 253 41.50 -20.14 18.95
CA LEU A 253 41.28 -19.15 20.01
C LEU A 253 39.85 -18.62 20.04
N GLY A 254 39.22 -18.45 18.87
CA GLY A 254 37.82 -18.08 18.77
C GLY A 254 36.84 -19.21 19.10
N THR A 255 37.17 -20.44 18.73
CA THR A 255 36.27 -21.61 18.83
C THR A 255 36.26 -22.20 20.25
N ILE A 256 37.40 -22.22 20.94
CA ILE A 256 37.56 -22.82 22.28
C ILE A 256 36.50 -22.33 23.28
N PRO A 257 36.22 -21.02 23.44
CA PRO A 257 35.19 -20.55 24.36
C PRO A 257 33.82 -21.19 24.14
N THR A 258 33.44 -21.42 22.87
CA THR A 258 32.14 -22.02 22.53
C THR A 258 32.10 -23.53 22.80
N GLY A 259 33.23 -24.22 22.63
CA GLY A 259 33.36 -25.63 23.02
C GLY A 259 33.35 -25.81 24.54
N VAL A 260 34.00 -24.92 25.29
CA VAL A 260 33.96 -24.90 26.76
C VAL A 260 32.53 -24.68 27.26
N LEU A 261 31.76 -23.80 26.62
CA LEU A 261 30.35 -23.58 26.97
C LEU A 261 29.48 -24.82 26.70
N LEU A 262 29.70 -25.52 25.58
CA LEU A 262 28.97 -26.75 25.27
C LEU A 262 29.26 -27.84 26.32
N VAL A 263 30.54 -28.15 26.52
CA VAL A 263 30.99 -29.18 27.48
C VAL A 263 30.55 -28.83 28.90
N GLY A 264 30.66 -27.55 29.28
CA GLY A 264 30.21 -27.09 30.59
C GLY A 264 28.70 -27.26 30.79
N TYR A 265 27.89 -26.96 29.78
CA TYR A 265 26.45 -27.20 29.83
C TYR A 265 26.12 -28.69 29.96
N ASP A 266 26.73 -29.55 29.13
CA ASP A 266 26.45 -30.99 29.12
C ASP A 266 26.89 -31.66 30.43
N LEU A 267 28.02 -31.24 31.02
CA LEU A 267 28.46 -31.68 32.35
C LEU A 267 27.47 -31.27 33.45
N LEU A 268 26.92 -30.05 33.39
CA LEU A 268 25.93 -29.57 34.37
C LEU A 268 24.56 -30.24 34.22
N ALA A 269 24.14 -30.53 32.98
CA ALA A 269 22.84 -31.12 32.70
C ALA A 269 22.85 -32.66 32.83
N PHE A 270 23.85 -33.32 32.26
CA PHE A 270 23.85 -34.77 32.07
C PHE A 270 25.01 -35.49 32.79
N GLY A 271 25.97 -34.76 33.34
CA GLY A 271 27.11 -35.32 34.08
C GLY A 271 28.19 -35.96 33.18
N THR A 272 28.16 -35.68 31.88
CA THR A 272 29.11 -36.19 30.88
C THR A 272 29.35 -35.11 29.83
N PRO A 273 30.57 -35.01 29.24
CA PRO A 273 30.86 -34.07 28.16
C PRO A 273 30.24 -34.47 26.81
N LEU A 274 29.62 -35.66 26.75
CA LEU A 274 28.98 -36.24 25.57
C LEU A 274 27.69 -36.98 25.97
N PRO A 275 26.58 -36.26 26.07
CA PRO A 275 25.36 -36.71 25.40
C PRO A 275 24.59 -35.55 24.79
N VAL A 276 23.91 -35.81 23.68
CA VAL A 276 23.02 -34.83 23.04
C VAL A 276 21.70 -34.87 23.80
N GLY A 277 21.13 -33.72 24.21
CA GLY A 277 19.85 -33.67 24.94
C GLY A 277 18.71 -34.47 24.28
N TYR A 278 18.75 -34.63 22.95
CA TYR A 278 17.84 -35.49 22.19
C TYR A 278 17.86 -36.99 22.57
N GLU A 279 18.99 -37.50 23.08
CA GLU A 279 19.11 -38.90 23.55
C GLU A 279 18.15 -39.20 24.69
N TYR A 280 17.85 -38.19 25.52
CA TYR A 280 16.95 -38.30 26.67
C TYR A 280 15.56 -37.69 26.41
N SER A 281 15.20 -37.43 25.14
CA SER A 281 13.89 -36.89 24.77
C SER A 281 12.78 -37.94 24.95
N LEU A 282 11.75 -37.62 25.74
CA LEU A 282 10.58 -38.49 25.91
C LEU A 282 9.61 -38.40 24.73
N LEU A 283 9.51 -37.21 24.14
CA LEU A 283 8.73 -37.01 22.92
C LEU A 283 9.53 -37.55 21.72
N TRP A 284 8.87 -38.29 20.84
CA TRP A 284 9.49 -38.92 19.66
C TRP A 284 10.60 -39.94 19.94
N ALA A 285 10.60 -40.59 21.10
CA ALA A 285 11.59 -41.62 21.47
C ALA A 285 11.74 -42.73 20.39
N ASP A 286 10.63 -43.16 19.78
CA ASP A 286 10.61 -44.15 18.69
C ASP A 286 11.28 -43.65 17.39
N ARG A 287 11.38 -42.32 17.21
CA ARG A 287 12.08 -41.71 16.07
C ARG A 287 13.53 -41.45 16.41
N HIS A 288 13.84 -41.05 17.64
CA HIS A 288 15.21 -40.82 18.12
C HIS A 288 16.03 -42.11 18.23
N SER A 289 15.37 -43.25 18.46
CA SER A 289 15.99 -44.58 18.45
C SER A 289 16.29 -45.15 17.06
N GLN A 290 15.87 -44.49 15.96
CA GLN A 290 16.17 -44.93 14.60
C GLN A 290 17.54 -44.43 14.14
N GLY A 291 18.41 -45.36 13.73
CA GLY A 291 19.76 -45.04 13.26
C GLY A 291 20.60 -44.34 14.32
N PHE A 292 21.36 -43.32 13.93
CA PHE A 292 22.14 -42.48 14.86
C PHE A 292 21.37 -41.20 15.18
N LEU A 293 20.65 -41.17 16.31
CA LEU A 293 19.85 -40.01 16.75
C LEU A 293 18.90 -39.48 15.66
N SER A 294 18.04 -40.36 15.12
CA SER A 294 17.12 -40.13 13.99
C SER A 294 17.74 -40.05 12.60
N LEU A 295 19.05 -40.23 12.44
CA LEU A 295 19.71 -40.23 11.13
C LEU A 295 19.91 -41.65 10.60
N THR A 296 19.40 -41.91 9.39
CA THR A 296 19.57 -43.18 8.68
C THR A 296 20.26 -42.96 7.32
N TYR A 297 19.54 -43.03 6.21
CA TYR A 297 20.00 -42.75 4.85
C TYR A 297 19.05 -41.74 4.19
N PRO A 298 19.49 -40.99 3.15
CA PRO A 298 18.62 -40.04 2.46
C PRO A 298 17.40 -40.74 1.85
N HIS A 299 16.21 -40.43 2.37
CA HIS A 299 14.97 -41.03 1.88
C HIS A 299 14.51 -40.34 0.58
N PRO A 300 14.08 -41.09 -0.46
CA PRO A 300 13.65 -40.51 -1.74
C PRO A 300 12.51 -39.50 -1.64
N ASP A 301 11.51 -39.78 -0.79
CA ASP A 301 10.39 -38.89 -0.48
C ASP A 301 10.85 -37.62 0.22
N ALA A 302 11.82 -37.70 1.13
CA ALA A 302 12.42 -36.54 1.79
C ALA A 302 13.23 -35.66 0.81
N LEU A 303 14.02 -36.29 -0.07
CA LEU A 303 14.81 -35.59 -1.09
C LEU A 303 13.93 -34.74 -2.00
N VAL A 304 12.84 -35.30 -2.51
CA VAL A 304 11.86 -34.60 -3.35
C VAL A 304 11.01 -33.64 -2.51
N GLY A 305 10.61 -34.08 -1.32
CA GLY A 305 9.75 -33.37 -0.38
C GLY A 305 10.29 -32.02 0.04
N LEU A 306 11.58 -31.95 0.36
CA LEU A 306 12.26 -30.70 0.74
C LEU A 306 12.42 -29.71 -0.43
N LEU A 307 12.37 -30.18 -1.68
CA LEU A 307 12.59 -29.33 -2.85
C LEU A 307 11.29 -28.80 -3.47
N VAL A 308 10.33 -29.69 -3.76
CA VAL A 308 9.18 -29.35 -4.64
C VAL A 308 7.81 -29.76 -4.12
N SER A 309 7.71 -30.43 -2.96
CA SER A 309 6.40 -30.87 -2.42
C SER A 309 5.50 -29.69 -2.01
N PRO A 310 4.17 -29.81 -2.14
CA PRO A 310 3.20 -28.85 -1.58
C PRO A 310 3.26 -28.73 -0.05
N TYR A 311 3.88 -29.69 0.64
CA TYR A 311 4.02 -29.70 2.09
C TYR A 311 5.24 -28.88 2.56
N ARG A 312 6.44 -29.21 2.06
CA ARG A 312 7.73 -28.62 2.52
C ARG A 312 8.65 -28.13 1.39
N GLY A 313 8.17 -28.04 0.16
CA GLY A 313 9.01 -27.74 -1.00
C GLY A 313 9.53 -26.31 -1.02
N ILE A 314 10.86 -26.15 -0.90
CA ILE A 314 11.52 -24.83 -0.91
C ILE A 314 11.28 -24.05 -2.21
N PHE A 315 11.28 -24.71 -3.37
CA PHE A 315 11.11 -24.05 -4.67
C PHE A 315 9.65 -23.70 -4.97
N LEU A 316 8.70 -24.40 -4.35
CA LEU A 316 7.29 -24.03 -4.45
C LEU A 316 7.01 -22.75 -3.65
N MET A 317 7.59 -22.66 -2.44
CA MET A 317 7.43 -21.51 -1.57
C MET A 317 8.26 -20.29 -2.02
N SER A 318 9.42 -20.54 -2.62
CA SER A 318 10.38 -19.52 -3.05
C SER A 318 10.88 -19.75 -4.49
N PRO A 319 10.03 -19.59 -5.53
CA PRO A 319 10.36 -19.99 -6.90
C PRO A 319 11.59 -19.32 -7.50
N PHE A 320 11.93 -18.10 -7.07
CA PHE A 320 13.13 -17.41 -7.55
C PHE A 320 14.44 -18.16 -7.21
N LEU A 321 14.44 -19.04 -6.20
CA LEU A 321 15.58 -19.87 -5.83
C LEU A 321 15.95 -20.90 -6.91
N LEU A 322 15.05 -21.21 -7.86
CA LEU A 322 15.37 -22.07 -9.01
C LEU A 322 16.52 -21.49 -9.86
N LEU A 323 16.70 -20.16 -9.84
CA LEU A 323 17.82 -19.50 -10.50
C LEU A 323 19.19 -19.79 -9.85
N ALA A 324 19.20 -20.40 -8.66
CA ALA A 324 20.44 -20.84 -8.04
C ALA A 324 21.10 -21.97 -8.84
N ILE A 325 20.32 -22.81 -9.54
CA ILE A 325 20.84 -23.92 -10.37
C ILE A 325 21.73 -23.39 -11.51
N PRO A 326 21.25 -22.53 -12.44
CA PRO A 326 22.12 -21.92 -13.44
C PRO A 326 23.16 -20.97 -12.80
N GLY A 327 22.84 -20.38 -11.65
CA GLY A 327 23.78 -19.58 -10.86
C GLY A 327 25.03 -20.35 -10.43
N LEU A 328 24.86 -21.57 -9.91
CA LEU A 328 25.94 -22.47 -9.52
C LEU A 328 26.82 -22.82 -10.73
N TYR A 329 26.20 -23.16 -11.86
CA TYR A 329 26.92 -23.44 -13.12
C TYR A 329 27.82 -22.27 -13.56
N PHE A 330 27.30 -21.04 -13.56
CA PHE A 330 28.09 -19.86 -13.93
C PHE A 330 29.12 -19.47 -12.87
N GLY A 331 28.83 -19.69 -11.58
CA GLY A 331 29.75 -19.45 -10.48
C GLY A 331 30.97 -20.40 -10.49
N LEU A 332 30.74 -21.69 -10.76
CA LEU A 332 31.82 -22.69 -10.86
C LEU A 332 32.76 -22.42 -12.05
N ARG A 333 32.25 -21.78 -13.11
CA ARG A 333 33.05 -21.33 -14.27
C ARG A 333 33.71 -19.97 -14.06
N ASN A 334 33.43 -19.27 -12.96
CA ASN A 334 34.02 -17.99 -12.66
C ASN A 334 35.33 -18.18 -11.86
N ALA A 335 36.47 -17.96 -12.51
CA ALA A 335 37.79 -18.16 -11.89
C ALA A 335 37.97 -17.41 -10.56
N THR A 336 37.35 -16.24 -10.40
CA THR A 336 37.46 -15.43 -9.18
C THR A 336 36.66 -16.02 -8.00
N TYR A 337 35.49 -16.62 -8.26
CA TYR A 337 34.53 -17.05 -7.24
C TYR A 337 34.30 -18.56 -7.21
N ARG A 338 35.15 -19.34 -7.90
CA ARG A 338 34.98 -20.80 -8.03
C ARG A 338 35.00 -21.52 -6.68
N VAL A 339 35.95 -21.17 -5.81
CA VAL A 339 36.09 -21.80 -4.48
C VAL A 339 34.90 -21.43 -3.59
N GLU A 340 34.52 -20.15 -3.58
CA GLU A 340 33.34 -19.67 -2.87
C GLU A 340 32.06 -20.37 -3.34
N THR A 341 31.93 -20.61 -4.65
CA THR A 341 30.79 -21.34 -5.22
C THR A 341 30.80 -22.82 -4.81
N LEU A 342 31.98 -23.46 -4.73
CA LEU A 342 32.11 -24.83 -4.22
C LEU A 342 31.72 -24.94 -2.75
N VAL A 343 32.12 -23.97 -1.92
CA VAL A 343 31.69 -23.89 -0.52
C VAL A 343 30.17 -23.73 -0.45
N CYS A 344 29.57 -22.83 -1.23
CA CYS A 344 28.12 -22.66 -1.26
C CYS A 344 27.38 -23.94 -1.73
N LEU A 345 27.91 -24.61 -2.76
CA LEU A 345 27.37 -25.89 -3.27
C LEU A 345 27.41 -26.96 -2.19
N TRP A 346 28.56 -27.14 -1.53
CA TRP A 346 28.71 -28.08 -0.43
C TRP A 346 27.73 -27.76 0.70
N SER A 347 27.65 -26.49 1.12
CA SER A 347 26.74 -26.06 2.19
C SER A 347 25.29 -26.45 1.92
N CYS A 348 24.83 -26.29 0.68
CA CYS A 348 23.45 -26.64 0.30
C CYS A 348 23.26 -28.15 0.17
N LEU A 349 24.20 -28.85 -0.48
CA LEU A 349 24.12 -30.28 -0.72
C LEU A 349 24.21 -31.08 0.58
N ALA A 350 25.17 -30.74 1.45
CA ALA A 350 25.34 -31.39 2.74
C ALA A 350 24.11 -31.22 3.64
N PHE A 351 23.56 -30.00 3.74
CA PHE A 351 22.34 -29.76 4.51
C PHE A 351 21.12 -30.48 3.93
N TRP A 352 20.96 -30.49 2.60
CA TRP A 352 19.84 -31.18 1.97
C TRP A 352 19.92 -32.70 2.19
N LEU A 353 21.08 -33.32 1.96
CA LEU A 353 21.28 -34.75 2.19
C LEU A 353 21.17 -35.14 3.66
N PHE A 354 21.72 -34.34 4.57
CA PHE A 354 21.63 -34.58 6.00
C PHE A 354 20.18 -34.56 6.48
N ASN A 355 19.42 -33.54 6.09
CA ASN A 355 18.00 -33.44 6.47
C ASN A 355 17.13 -34.51 5.80
N ALA A 356 17.44 -34.90 4.57
CA ALA A 356 16.77 -36.02 3.91
C ALA A 356 17.07 -37.37 4.58
N SER A 357 18.16 -37.46 5.37
CA SER A 357 18.51 -38.66 6.14
C SER A 357 17.82 -38.74 7.49
N SER A 358 17.08 -37.70 7.88
CA SER A 358 16.35 -37.66 9.15
C SER A 358 15.02 -38.41 9.04
N ALA A 359 14.75 -39.30 10.00
CA ALA A 359 13.44 -39.93 10.20
C ALA A 359 12.33 -38.92 10.51
N MET A 360 12.68 -37.65 10.78
CA MET A 360 11.76 -36.52 11.00
C MET A 360 12.03 -35.37 10.01
N TRP A 361 12.34 -35.68 8.75
CA TRP A 361 12.69 -34.68 7.74
C TRP A 361 11.64 -33.57 7.55
N TRP A 362 10.37 -33.84 7.88
CA TRP A 362 9.28 -32.85 7.80
C TRP A 362 9.34 -31.78 8.88
N GLY A 363 10.05 -32.03 9.98
CA GLY A 363 10.30 -31.05 11.03
C GLY A 363 9.05 -30.59 11.79
N GLY A 364 8.06 -31.46 12.00
CA GLY A 364 6.87 -31.20 12.83
C GLY A 364 6.13 -29.89 12.49
N PHE A 365 5.53 -29.28 13.51
CA PHE A 365 4.73 -28.05 13.39
C PHE A 365 5.61 -26.89 12.91
N SER A 366 5.43 -26.49 11.65
CA SER A 366 6.31 -25.52 10.99
C SER A 366 5.72 -25.07 9.66
N PHE A 367 6.24 -24.00 9.06
CA PHE A 367 5.94 -23.63 7.67
C PHE A 367 7.20 -23.73 6.81
N GLY A 368 7.11 -24.51 5.73
CA GLY A 368 8.24 -24.82 4.86
C GLY A 368 9.32 -25.69 5.51
N PRO A 369 10.45 -25.92 4.80
CA PRO A 369 11.51 -26.81 5.26
C PRO A 369 12.46 -26.06 6.20
N ARG A 370 12.06 -25.89 7.47
CA ARG A 370 12.78 -25.04 8.44
C ARG A 370 14.24 -25.41 8.65
N TYR A 371 14.59 -26.69 8.52
CA TYR A 371 15.96 -27.16 8.69
C TYR A 371 16.91 -26.73 7.56
N LEU A 372 16.39 -26.31 6.40
CA LEU A 372 17.21 -25.79 5.29
C LEU A 372 17.52 -24.29 5.40
N ILE A 373 16.96 -23.59 6.39
CA ILE A 373 17.17 -22.14 6.56
C ILE A 373 18.67 -21.75 6.62
N PRO A 374 19.55 -22.48 7.33
CA PRO A 374 20.99 -22.15 7.38
C PRO A 374 21.69 -22.11 6.02
N CYS A 375 21.23 -22.88 5.02
CA CYS A 375 21.85 -22.89 3.69
C CYS A 375 21.26 -21.85 2.72
N LEU A 376 20.13 -21.19 3.04
CA LEU A 376 19.47 -20.21 2.17
C LEU A 376 20.36 -19.05 1.69
N PRO A 377 21.22 -18.44 2.54
CA PRO A 377 22.12 -17.39 2.08
C PRO A 377 23.13 -17.90 1.04
N PHE A 378 23.60 -19.14 1.19
CA PHE A 378 24.55 -19.79 0.28
C PHE A 378 23.88 -20.22 -1.04
N LEU A 379 22.62 -20.65 -0.99
CA LEU A 379 21.85 -20.92 -2.20
C LEU A 379 21.59 -19.63 -2.99
N THR A 380 21.16 -18.57 -2.30
CA THR A 380 20.87 -17.26 -2.91
C THR A 380 22.13 -16.59 -3.45
N PHE A 381 23.30 -16.79 -2.83
CA PHE A 381 24.59 -16.32 -3.31
C PHE A 381 24.81 -16.67 -4.79
N SER A 382 24.49 -17.90 -5.18
CA SER A 382 24.74 -18.40 -6.53
C SER A 382 23.92 -17.67 -7.60
N ILE A 383 22.74 -17.14 -7.26
CA ILE A 383 21.84 -16.42 -8.17
C ILE A 383 22.52 -15.17 -8.75
N VAL A 384 23.45 -14.56 -8.00
CA VAL A 384 24.22 -13.40 -8.46
C VAL A 384 24.93 -13.66 -9.80
N PHE A 385 25.44 -14.87 -10.04
CA PHE A 385 26.21 -15.16 -11.24
C PHE A 385 25.35 -15.26 -12.50
N VAL A 386 24.16 -15.86 -12.41
CA VAL A 386 23.21 -15.86 -13.54
C VAL A 386 22.69 -14.44 -13.80
N LEU A 387 22.36 -13.69 -12.75
CA LEU A 387 21.95 -12.29 -12.86
C LEU A 387 23.04 -11.42 -13.46
N LYS A 388 24.32 -11.66 -13.14
CA LYS A 388 25.45 -10.96 -13.76
C LYS A 388 25.61 -11.32 -15.24
N LYS A 389 25.48 -12.61 -15.59
CA LYS A 389 25.66 -13.09 -16.96
C LYS A 389 24.62 -12.52 -17.94
N ILE A 390 23.37 -12.40 -17.50
CA ILE A 390 22.27 -11.92 -18.34
C ILE A 390 22.24 -10.39 -18.49
N GLN A 391 23.03 -9.63 -17.73
CA GLN A 391 23.05 -8.17 -17.86
C GLN A 391 23.50 -7.76 -19.27
N GLY A 392 22.61 -7.10 -20.01
CA GLY A 392 22.93 -6.50 -21.32
C GLY A 392 22.73 -7.41 -22.54
N GLN A 393 22.16 -8.62 -22.38
CA GLN A 393 21.97 -9.57 -23.48
C GLN A 393 20.49 -9.67 -23.91
N ALA A 394 20.20 -10.00 -25.17
CA ALA A 394 18.82 -10.00 -25.71
C ALA A 394 17.89 -11.06 -25.07
N TRP A 395 18.44 -12.23 -24.71
CA TRP A 395 17.76 -13.33 -24.00
C TRP A 395 17.61 -13.08 -22.49
N SER A 396 18.02 -11.91 -21.99
CA SER A 396 17.85 -11.50 -20.59
C SER A 396 16.41 -11.24 -20.20
N LYS A 397 15.52 -10.94 -21.16
CA LYS A 397 14.12 -10.61 -20.90
C LYS A 397 13.34 -11.74 -20.21
N PRO A 398 13.28 -12.98 -20.74
CA PRO A 398 12.54 -14.06 -20.09
C PRO A 398 13.11 -14.40 -18.71
N VAL A 399 14.44 -14.45 -18.54
CA VAL A 399 15.06 -14.74 -17.23
C VAL A 399 14.82 -13.61 -16.22
N THR A 400 14.85 -12.35 -16.66
CA THR A 400 14.52 -11.20 -15.82
C THR A 400 13.05 -11.22 -15.42
N VAL A 401 12.14 -11.55 -16.35
CA VAL A 401 10.71 -11.71 -16.05
C VAL A 401 10.50 -12.87 -15.07
N ALA A 402 11.11 -14.04 -15.29
CA ALA A 402 11.03 -15.18 -14.39
C ALA A 402 11.57 -14.87 -12.99
N TYR A 403 12.68 -14.11 -12.90
CA TYR A 403 13.22 -13.62 -11.63
C TYR A 403 12.20 -12.75 -10.88
N TRP A 404 11.64 -11.72 -11.53
CA TRP A 404 10.69 -10.81 -10.88
C TRP A 404 9.35 -11.48 -10.56
N LEU A 405 8.85 -12.35 -11.45
CA LEU A 405 7.64 -13.13 -11.21
C LEU A 405 7.85 -14.10 -10.05
N GLY A 406 8.95 -14.85 -10.04
CA GLY A 406 9.28 -15.77 -8.96
C GLY A 406 9.49 -15.05 -7.62
N LEU A 407 10.08 -13.86 -7.63
CA LEU A 407 10.22 -13.01 -6.45
C LEU A 407 8.85 -12.51 -5.96
N GLY A 408 7.98 -12.09 -6.87
CA GLY A 408 6.61 -11.66 -6.56
C GLY A 408 5.78 -12.78 -5.94
N ILE A 409 5.81 -13.98 -6.52
CA ILE A 409 5.15 -15.18 -5.97
C ILE A 409 5.69 -15.50 -4.58
N ALA A 410 7.02 -15.50 -4.43
CA ALA A 410 7.65 -15.76 -3.14
C ALA A 410 7.18 -14.78 -2.06
N TRP A 411 7.05 -13.49 -2.38
CA TRP A 411 6.54 -12.49 -1.43
C TRP A 411 5.06 -12.70 -1.11
N LEU A 412 4.24 -13.04 -2.11
CA LEU A 412 2.81 -13.34 -1.93
C LEU A 412 2.59 -14.58 -1.05
N VAL A 413 3.55 -15.51 -0.98
CA VAL A 413 3.46 -16.70 -0.14
C VAL A 413 4.08 -16.47 1.23
N ILE A 414 5.35 -16.05 1.27
CA ILE A 414 6.17 -16.00 2.49
C ILE A 414 5.75 -14.87 3.43
N VAL A 415 5.42 -13.68 2.88
CA VAL A 415 5.03 -12.56 3.73
C VAL A 415 3.74 -12.89 4.47
N PRO A 416 2.64 -13.29 3.81
CA PRO A 416 1.43 -13.66 4.53
C PRO A 416 1.61 -14.87 5.45
N ALA A 417 2.49 -15.82 5.13
CA ALA A 417 2.78 -16.96 6.02
C ALA A 417 3.40 -16.56 7.36
N SER A 418 4.14 -15.45 7.39
CA SER A 418 4.61 -14.86 8.65
C SER A 418 3.53 -14.10 9.42
N LEU A 419 2.42 -13.75 8.77
CA LEU A 419 1.33 -12.97 9.35
C LEU A 419 0.10 -13.82 9.70
N ALA A 420 -0.01 -15.04 9.17
CA ALA A 420 -1.16 -15.90 9.33
C ALA A 420 -1.11 -16.73 10.62
N GLY A 421 -2.27 -16.79 11.31
CA GLY A 421 -2.52 -17.67 12.43
C GLY A 421 -1.72 -17.38 13.70
N ARG A 422 -2.12 -18.04 14.80
CA ARG A 422 -1.47 -17.94 16.11
C ARG A 422 -0.54 -19.11 16.42
N GLU A 423 -0.60 -20.16 15.62
CA GLU A 423 0.18 -21.40 15.75
C GLU A 423 0.86 -21.74 14.42
N TRP A 424 1.75 -22.74 14.42
CA TRP A 424 2.28 -23.29 13.16
C TRP A 424 1.27 -24.28 12.55
N PRO A 425 1.26 -24.48 11.22
CA PRO A 425 0.49 -25.56 10.62
C PRO A 425 0.93 -26.90 11.22
N SER A 426 -0.04 -27.75 11.56
CA SER A 426 0.23 -29.11 12.02
C SER A 426 0.88 -29.95 10.92
N ASP A 427 1.55 -31.02 11.33
CA ASP A 427 2.18 -31.97 10.42
C ASP A 427 1.22 -32.99 9.80
N GLU A 428 -0.07 -32.91 10.15
CA GLU A 428 -1.17 -33.70 9.54
C GLU A 428 -1.67 -33.10 8.21
N LEU A 429 -1.30 -31.85 7.90
CA LEU A 429 -1.79 -31.16 6.71
C LEU A 429 -1.08 -31.61 5.43
N SER A 430 -1.85 -31.71 4.35
CA SER A 430 -1.33 -32.10 3.03
C SER A 430 -0.62 -30.94 2.31
N SER A 431 -1.18 -29.73 2.41
CA SER A 431 -0.63 -28.51 1.82
C SER A 431 -0.84 -27.30 2.74
N PRO A 432 0.19 -26.87 3.50
CA PRO A 432 0.09 -25.72 4.39
C PRO A 432 -0.26 -24.40 3.68
N LEU A 433 -0.08 -24.33 2.36
CA LEU A 433 -0.49 -23.17 1.55
C LEU A 433 -2.01 -23.09 1.40
N THR A 434 -2.66 -24.21 1.09
CA THR A 434 -4.10 -24.23 0.78
C THR A 434 -4.93 -24.55 2.01
N ASP A 435 -4.46 -25.48 2.85
CA ASP A 435 -5.19 -25.99 4.01
C ASP A 435 -5.04 -25.09 5.25
N TYR A 436 -4.02 -24.23 5.29
CA TYR A 436 -3.72 -23.40 6.46
C TYR A 436 -3.58 -21.91 6.13
N LEU A 437 -2.63 -21.52 5.26
CA LEU A 437 -2.29 -20.12 5.04
C LEU A 437 -3.48 -19.26 4.60
N TRP A 438 -4.11 -19.61 3.48
CA TRP A 438 -5.22 -18.82 2.93
C TRP A 438 -6.47 -18.83 3.82
N PRO A 439 -6.91 -19.97 4.39
CA PRO A 439 -8.00 -20.00 5.35
C PRO A 439 -7.81 -19.04 6.54
N GLN A 440 -6.62 -19.02 7.16
CA GLN A 440 -6.32 -18.15 8.30
C GLN A 440 -6.36 -16.66 7.94
N LEU A 441 -5.90 -16.31 6.75
CA LEU A 441 -5.92 -14.92 6.26
C LEU A 441 -7.35 -14.46 5.96
N PHE A 442 -8.15 -15.29 5.27
CA PHE A 442 -9.53 -14.96 4.92
C PHE A 442 -10.45 -14.93 6.14
N SER A 443 -10.16 -15.71 7.18
CA SER A 443 -10.89 -15.64 8.46
C SER A 443 -10.45 -14.47 9.35
N GLY A 444 -9.51 -13.63 8.89
CA GLY A 444 -8.96 -12.51 9.67
C GLY A 444 -8.13 -12.93 10.89
N ASN A 445 -7.72 -14.21 10.98
CA ASN A 445 -6.91 -14.71 12.08
C ASN A 445 -5.42 -14.42 11.82
N LEU A 446 -5.03 -13.19 12.18
CA LEU A 446 -3.66 -12.70 12.01
C LEU A 446 -2.83 -12.88 13.28
N ALA A 447 -1.51 -12.96 13.10
CA ALA A 447 -0.52 -12.94 14.16
C ALA A 447 -0.68 -11.66 14.99
N ARG A 448 -0.55 -11.81 16.32
CA ARG A 448 -0.69 -10.69 17.26
C ARG A 448 0.40 -9.65 17.00
N ASN A 449 0.03 -8.38 16.96
CA ASN A 449 0.96 -7.29 16.66
C ASN A 449 0.53 -5.99 17.36
N PRO A 450 1.44 -5.01 17.50
CA PRO A 450 1.17 -3.75 18.19
C PRO A 450 -0.03 -2.96 17.66
N GLY A 451 -0.37 -3.03 16.38
CA GLY A 451 -1.55 -2.34 15.86
C GLY A 451 -2.85 -2.87 16.45
N MET A 452 -2.91 -4.16 16.79
CA MET A 452 -4.07 -4.72 17.50
C MET A 452 -4.23 -4.18 18.92
N LEU A 453 -3.12 -3.81 19.59
CA LEU A 453 -3.17 -3.13 20.89
C LEU A 453 -3.76 -1.72 20.76
N LEU A 454 -3.65 -1.10 19.59
CA LEU A 454 -4.27 0.19 19.26
C LEU A 454 -5.74 0.05 18.80
N GLY A 455 -6.33 -1.14 18.91
CA GLY A 455 -7.70 -1.42 18.48
C GLY A 455 -7.86 -1.65 16.97
N LEU A 456 -6.77 -1.64 16.18
CA LEU A 456 -6.81 -1.89 14.73
C LEU A 456 -7.01 -3.39 14.45
N LYS A 457 -7.97 -3.72 13.58
CA LYS A 457 -8.31 -5.10 13.23
C LYS A 457 -7.81 -5.47 11.83
N GLY A 458 -7.65 -6.77 11.57
CA GLY A 458 -7.30 -7.25 10.24
C GLY A 458 -5.97 -6.67 9.70
N PRO A 459 -5.84 -6.49 8.38
CA PRO A 459 -4.61 -5.95 7.76
C PRO A 459 -4.21 -4.54 8.23
N LEU A 460 -5.14 -3.79 8.81
CA LEU A 460 -4.91 -2.42 9.28
C LEU A 460 -4.06 -2.38 10.53
N SER A 461 -4.01 -3.51 11.25
CA SER A 461 -3.08 -3.68 12.34
C SER A 461 -1.63 -3.49 11.89
N PHE A 462 -1.30 -3.46 10.60
CA PHE A 462 0.04 -3.17 10.08
C PHE A 462 0.29 -1.71 9.69
N LEU A 463 -0.71 -0.82 9.75
CA LEU A 463 -0.51 0.62 9.48
C LEU A 463 0.58 1.26 10.36
N PRO A 464 0.69 0.95 11.68
CA PRO A 464 1.77 1.48 12.50
C PRO A 464 3.15 1.02 12.02
N LEU A 465 3.29 -0.22 11.51
CA LEU A 465 4.54 -0.71 10.93
C LEU A 465 4.94 0.10 9.71
N LEU A 466 3.99 0.35 8.80
CA LEU A 466 4.21 1.17 7.60
C LEU A 466 4.56 2.61 7.97
N ALA A 467 3.92 3.17 9.00
CA ALA A 467 4.23 4.50 9.52
C ALA A 467 5.65 4.56 10.09
N VAL A 468 6.08 3.55 10.87
CA VAL A 468 7.46 3.46 11.41
C VAL A 468 8.48 3.36 10.28
N ILE A 469 8.25 2.50 9.30
CA ILE A 469 9.15 2.36 8.14
C ILE A 469 9.19 3.67 7.32
N GLY A 470 8.03 4.30 7.11
CA GLY A 470 7.92 5.60 6.45
C GLY A 470 8.66 6.71 7.21
N LEU A 471 8.53 6.74 8.54
CA LEU A 471 9.24 7.68 9.40
C LEU A 471 10.75 7.44 9.37
N LEU A 472 11.21 6.19 9.48
CA LEU A 472 12.63 5.82 9.34
C LEU A 472 13.18 6.26 7.99
N TYR A 473 12.40 6.11 6.92
CA TYR A 473 12.77 6.60 5.60
C TYR A 473 12.91 8.12 5.60
N LEU A 474 11.91 8.83 6.13
CA LEU A 474 11.92 10.29 6.22
C LEU A 474 13.10 10.80 7.06
N VAL A 475 13.35 10.25 8.25
CA VAL A 475 14.44 10.67 9.14
C VAL A 475 15.82 10.43 8.50
N LEU A 476 16.07 9.22 8.00
CA LEU A 476 17.39 8.85 7.47
C LEU A 476 17.69 9.43 6.09
N PHE A 477 16.67 9.75 5.30
CA PHE A 477 16.85 10.38 3.97
C PHE A 477 16.58 11.89 3.95
N ARG A 478 15.91 12.48 4.96
CA ARG A 478 15.72 13.94 5.10
C ARG A 478 16.62 14.62 6.13
N TRP A 479 17.40 13.89 6.94
CA TRP A 479 18.50 14.53 7.68
C TRP A 479 19.45 15.19 6.66
N PRO A 480 19.81 16.48 6.82
CA PRO A 480 20.71 17.14 5.88
C PRO A 480 22.01 16.34 5.84
N ARG A 481 22.31 15.70 4.71
CA ARG A 481 23.66 15.24 4.44
C ARG A 481 24.52 16.49 4.27
N ARG A 482 25.02 17.05 5.38
CA ARG A 482 26.14 18.00 5.35
C ARG A 482 27.21 17.37 4.46
N GLY A 483 27.68 18.17 3.50
CA GLY A 483 28.28 17.70 2.26
C GLY A 483 29.31 16.59 2.44
N ARG A 484 29.00 15.41 1.90
CA ARG A 484 30.04 14.56 1.33
C ARG A 484 30.21 14.98 -0.12
N SER A 485 31.17 15.89 -0.33
CA SER A 485 31.88 16.01 -1.59
C SER A 485 32.25 14.60 -2.06
N GLN A 486 32.08 14.31 -3.34
CA GLN A 486 32.54 13.07 -3.95
C GLN A 486 34.05 12.98 -3.73
N SER A 487 34.48 12.12 -2.81
CA SER A 487 35.89 11.79 -2.64
C SER A 487 36.35 11.02 -3.87
N GLN A 488 37.03 11.71 -4.78
CA GLN A 488 38.02 11.06 -5.63
C GLN A 488 39.11 10.46 -4.73
N PRO A 489 39.71 9.31 -5.09
CA PRO A 489 40.73 8.68 -4.29
C PRO A 489 41.95 9.62 -4.17
N LEU A 490 42.26 10.01 -2.94
CA LEU A 490 43.46 10.76 -2.56
C LEU A 490 44.65 9.79 -2.65
N SER A 491 45.34 9.76 -3.79
CA SER A 491 46.53 8.93 -3.95
C SER A 491 47.68 9.60 -4.69
N THR A 492 47.83 10.93 -4.61
CA THR A 492 49.07 11.60 -5.05
C THR A 492 49.45 12.81 -4.17
N PRO A 493 50.75 13.00 -3.84
CA PRO A 493 51.27 14.11 -3.02
C PRO A 493 51.08 15.51 -3.61
N GLU A 494 50.77 15.64 -4.91
CA GLU A 494 50.66 16.93 -5.62
C GLU A 494 49.45 17.80 -5.21
N ASN A 495 48.50 17.24 -4.44
CA ASN A 495 47.28 17.97 -4.05
C ASN A 495 47.40 18.81 -2.78
N TRP A 496 48.52 18.77 -2.06
CA TRP A 496 48.73 19.60 -0.86
C TRP A 496 49.02 21.07 -1.19
N VAL A 497 49.71 21.35 -2.29
CA VAL A 497 50.06 22.74 -2.71
C VAL A 497 48.85 23.50 -3.29
N ARG A 498 47.80 22.80 -3.76
CA ARG A 498 46.56 23.44 -4.24
C ARG A 498 45.57 23.82 -3.15
N LEU A 499 45.80 23.44 -1.89
CA LEU A 499 44.87 23.73 -0.79
C LEU A 499 45.04 25.15 -0.24
N GLU A 500 46.27 25.69 -0.25
CA GLU A 500 46.54 27.06 0.21
C GLU A 500 46.03 28.13 -0.77
N VAL A 501 46.14 27.90 -2.08
CA VAL A 501 45.64 28.84 -3.11
C VAL A 501 44.10 28.92 -3.13
N ARG A 502 43.39 27.91 -2.61
CA ARG A 502 41.92 27.84 -2.65
C ARG A 502 41.21 28.51 -1.47
N LEU A 503 41.94 28.86 -0.41
CA LEU A 503 41.37 29.52 0.76
C LEU A 503 41.32 31.05 0.61
N GLU A 504 42.19 31.64 -0.23
CA GLU A 504 42.11 33.07 -0.58
C GLU A 504 41.04 33.37 -1.65
N THR A 505 40.67 32.41 -2.48
CA THR A 505 39.60 32.58 -3.49
C THR A 505 38.18 32.36 -2.93
N ALA A 506 38.04 31.64 -1.81
CA ALA A 506 36.75 31.33 -1.20
C ALA A 506 36.10 32.51 -0.45
N SER A 507 36.85 33.59 -0.16
CA SER A 507 36.30 34.82 0.43
C SER A 507 35.84 35.85 -0.61
N MET A 508 36.20 35.68 -1.90
CA MET A 508 35.77 36.56 -3.01
C MET A 508 34.54 36.06 -3.77
N GLU A 509 34.18 34.77 -3.70
CA GLU A 509 33.02 34.19 -4.42
C GLU A 509 31.64 34.44 -3.76
N LEU A 510 31.55 35.32 -2.77
CA LEU A 510 30.25 35.76 -2.18
C LEU A 510 29.63 36.96 -2.90
N ARG A 511 30.13 37.36 -4.08
CA ARG A 511 29.64 38.54 -4.82
C ARG A 511 29.05 38.32 -6.21
N GLU A 512 28.91 37.10 -6.71
CA GLU A 512 28.29 36.88 -8.02
C GLU A 512 27.17 35.80 -8.01
N LEU A 513 25.93 36.27 -8.19
CA LEU A 513 24.85 35.53 -8.87
C LEU A 513 24.93 35.95 -10.36
N PRO A 514 24.54 35.15 -11.39
CA PRO A 514 23.25 34.43 -11.45
C PRO A 514 23.17 33.16 -12.36
N GLY A 515 22.04 32.44 -12.27
CA GLY A 515 21.61 31.40 -13.24
C GLY A 515 21.38 30.02 -12.63
N GLU A 516 20.20 29.43 -12.80
CA GLU A 516 19.93 28.04 -12.36
C GLU A 516 20.96 27.11 -13.02
N THR A 517 21.79 26.45 -12.20
CA THR A 517 22.88 25.62 -12.73
C THR A 517 22.31 24.37 -13.43
N PRO A 518 23.00 23.81 -14.46
CA PRO A 518 22.58 22.57 -15.12
C PRO A 518 22.34 21.39 -14.17
N LYS A 519 22.98 21.40 -12.99
CA LYS A 519 22.77 20.43 -11.90
C LYS A 519 21.38 20.54 -11.26
N GLU A 520 20.85 21.73 -11.06
CA GLU A 520 19.50 21.93 -10.50
C GLU A 520 18.41 21.51 -11.48
N ILE A 521 18.63 21.76 -12.78
CA ILE A 521 17.76 21.31 -13.87
C ILE A 521 17.73 19.76 -13.96
N SER A 522 18.87 19.10 -13.74
CA SER A 522 18.95 17.63 -13.71
C SER A 522 18.27 17.01 -12.49
N ARG A 523 18.38 17.63 -11.30
CA ARG A 523 17.73 17.15 -10.05
C ARG A 523 16.23 17.37 -10.07
N ALA A 524 15.74 18.47 -10.64
CA ALA A 524 14.31 18.73 -10.80
C ALA A 524 13.61 17.76 -11.78
N ARG A 525 14.37 17.03 -12.61
CA ARG A 525 13.84 16.07 -13.61
C ARG A 525 13.65 14.64 -13.10
N GLN A 526 14.16 14.27 -11.92
CA GLN A 526 14.30 12.85 -11.54
C GLN A 526 13.39 12.34 -10.39
N GLY A 527 12.51 13.16 -9.82
CA GLY A 527 11.56 12.70 -8.80
C GLY A 527 10.38 13.64 -8.61
N PHE A 528 9.31 13.15 -7.96
CA PHE A 528 8.17 13.97 -7.56
C PHE A 528 8.66 15.03 -6.57
N PRO A 529 8.63 16.33 -6.92
CA PRO A 529 9.30 17.35 -6.13
C PRO A 529 8.52 17.64 -4.86
N ARG A 530 9.25 18.03 -3.82
CA ARG A 530 8.69 18.39 -2.51
C ARG A 530 7.51 19.35 -2.61
N PHE A 531 7.53 20.28 -3.57
CA PHE A 531 6.44 21.22 -3.81
C PHE A 531 5.11 20.54 -4.13
N ALA A 532 5.11 19.57 -5.05
CA ALA A 532 3.89 18.86 -5.43
C ALA A 532 3.37 17.96 -4.31
N VAL A 533 4.26 17.33 -3.53
CA VAL A 533 3.91 16.60 -2.31
C VAL A 533 3.20 17.52 -1.31
N VAL A 534 3.78 18.68 -1.04
CA VAL A 534 3.22 19.65 -0.08
C VAL A 534 1.88 20.19 -0.58
N GLY A 535 1.77 20.58 -1.86
CA GLY A 535 0.51 21.08 -2.42
C GLY A 535 -0.60 20.03 -2.43
N THR A 536 -0.28 18.77 -2.74
CA THR A 536 -1.23 17.66 -2.70
C THR A 536 -1.65 17.33 -1.26
N ALA A 537 -0.69 17.27 -0.33
CA ALA A 537 -0.97 17.05 1.09
C ALA A 537 -1.82 18.19 1.67
N LEU A 538 -1.55 19.43 1.28
CA LEU A 538 -2.36 20.59 1.67
C LEU A 538 -3.80 20.45 1.17
N LEU A 539 -4.01 20.02 -0.08
CA LEU A 539 -5.35 19.77 -0.61
C LEU A 539 -6.07 18.67 0.19
N VAL A 540 -5.38 17.57 0.51
CA VAL A 540 -5.93 16.50 1.37
C VAL A 540 -6.36 17.06 2.72
N VAL A 541 -5.48 17.81 3.39
CA VAL A 541 -5.79 18.39 4.72
C VAL A 541 -6.98 19.33 4.63
N ILE A 542 -6.95 20.31 3.71
CA ILE A 542 -8.01 21.31 3.56
C ILE A 542 -9.36 20.64 3.28
N THR A 543 -9.41 19.74 2.31
CA THR A 543 -10.68 19.07 1.93
C THR A 543 -11.19 18.10 3.00
N THR A 544 -10.37 17.72 3.98
CA THR A 544 -10.78 16.87 5.12
C THR A 544 -11.38 17.67 6.27
N LEU A 545 -11.05 18.96 6.40
CA LEU A 545 -11.52 19.81 7.50
C LEU A 545 -13.06 19.87 7.62
N PRO A 546 -13.85 20.01 6.53
CA PRO A 546 -15.30 20.07 6.68
C PRO A 546 -15.91 18.74 7.15
N TYR A 547 -15.32 17.59 6.79
CA TYR A 547 -15.75 16.29 7.31
C TYR A 547 -15.51 16.17 8.83
N LEU A 548 -14.31 16.57 9.30
CA LEU A 548 -14.00 16.59 10.73
C LEU A 548 -14.94 17.53 11.48
N PHE A 549 -15.27 18.67 10.88
CA PHE A 549 -16.27 19.60 11.43
C PHE A 549 -17.66 18.98 11.49
N GLY A 550 -18.11 18.26 10.45
CA GLY A 550 -19.38 17.53 10.45
C GLY A 550 -19.47 16.54 11.61
N TYR A 551 -18.43 15.71 11.81
CA TYR A 551 -18.36 14.79 12.95
C TYR A 551 -18.36 15.53 14.29
N TRP A 552 -17.63 16.65 14.40
CA TRP A 552 -17.64 17.48 15.61
C TRP A 552 -19.01 18.11 15.92
N ARG A 553 -19.85 18.32 14.90
CA ARG A 553 -21.22 18.83 15.04
C ARG A 553 -22.26 17.75 15.37
N SER A 554 -21.87 16.48 15.41
CA SER A 554 -22.77 15.40 15.85
C SER A 554 -23.12 15.56 17.33
N THR A 555 -24.38 15.29 17.69
CA THR A 555 -24.89 15.31 19.07
C THR A 555 -25.29 13.89 19.49
N PRO A 556 -25.68 13.65 20.76
CA PRO A 556 -26.26 12.35 21.13
C PRO A 556 -27.44 11.95 20.23
N ASP A 557 -28.27 12.92 19.84
CA ASP A 557 -29.48 12.67 19.06
C ASP A 557 -29.25 12.69 17.54
N LYS A 558 -28.31 13.51 17.04
CA LYS A 558 -28.04 13.67 15.59
C LYS A 558 -26.66 13.21 15.19
N ILE A 559 -26.58 12.34 14.19
CA ILE A 559 -25.33 11.74 13.71
C ILE A 559 -25.01 12.25 12.32
N PHE A 560 -23.80 12.76 12.13
CA PHE A 560 -23.28 13.10 10.82
C PHE A 560 -23.02 11.84 10.00
N MET A 561 -23.60 11.76 8.80
CA MET A 561 -23.54 10.55 7.97
C MET A 561 -22.25 10.42 7.15
N GLY A 562 -21.27 11.30 7.37
CA GLY A 562 -20.00 11.26 6.65
C GLY A 562 -20.06 11.79 5.22
N ILE A 563 -21.18 12.42 4.82
CA ILE A 563 -21.45 12.98 3.50
C ILE A 563 -21.76 14.47 3.68
N MET A 564 -21.16 15.34 2.85
CA MET A 564 -21.30 16.80 3.01
C MET A 564 -21.66 17.53 1.71
N LEU A 565 -21.84 16.78 0.63
CA LEU A 565 -22.28 17.26 -0.67
C LEU A 565 -22.86 16.07 -1.42
N ASP A 566 -23.96 16.30 -2.13
CA ASP A 566 -24.60 15.33 -3.02
C ASP A 566 -24.87 13.95 -2.40
N VAL A 567 -25.78 13.96 -1.42
CA VAL A 567 -26.22 12.77 -0.69
C VAL A 567 -26.85 11.71 -1.62
N PRO A 568 -27.70 12.06 -2.62
CA PRO A 568 -28.30 11.08 -3.52
C PRO A 568 -27.26 10.22 -4.27
N ASP A 569 -26.31 10.87 -4.95
CA ASP A 569 -25.26 10.18 -5.72
C ASP A 569 -24.35 9.37 -4.79
N THR A 570 -23.96 9.94 -3.64
CA THR A 570 -23.06 9.25 -2.69
C THR A 570 -23.69 7.98 -2.13
N LEU A 571 -24.99 8.01 -1.80
CA LEU A 571 -25.71 6.84 -1.29
C LEU A 571 -26.01 5.82 -2.39
N GLN A 572 -26.20 6.24 -3.64
CA GLN A 572 -26.19 5.32 -4.78
C GLN A 572 -24.88 4.52 -4.84
N TYR A 573 -23.73 5.17 -4.69
CA TYR A 573 -22.44 4.47 -4.68
C TYR A 573 -22.32 3.50 -3.49
N PHE A 574 -22.81 3.88 -2.31
CA PHE A 574 -22.80 2.99 -1.14
C PHE A 574 -23.72 1.78 -1.32
N ALA A 575 -24.89 1.97 -1.94
CA ALA A 575 -25.77 0.87 -2.31
C ALA A 575 -25.10 -0.10 -3.30
N TRP A 576 -24.43 0.41 -4.33
CA TRP A 576 -23.66 -0.42 -5.26
C TRP A 576 -22.51 -1.17 -4.56
N MET A 577 -21.76 -0.48 -3.69
CA MET A 577 -20.69 -1.10 -2.92
C MET A 577 -21.22 -2.22 -2.03
N ARG A 578 -22.36 -2.02 -1.36
CA ARG A 578 -23.00 -3.05 -0.52
C ARG A 578 -23.30 -4.31 -1.33
N GLU A 579 -24.03 -4.16 -2.43
CA GLU A 579 -24.43 -5.28 -3.30
C GLU A 579 -23.20 -6.01 -3.87
N MET A 580 -22.16 -5.26 -4.27
CA MET A 580 -20.93 -5.81 -4.84
C MET A 580 -20.03 -6.53 -3.82
N THR A 581 -20.37 -6.53 -2.52
CA THR A 581 -19.65 -7.36 -1.54
C THR A 581 -19.95 -8.86 -1.72
N HIS A 582 -21.11 -9.19 -2.29
CA HIS A 582 -21.59 -10.56 -2.46
C HIS A 582 -21.69 -11.00 -3.92
N SER A 583 -21.82 -10.05 -4.86
CA SER A 583 -22.06 -10.34 -6.28
C SER A 583 -21.15 -9.54 -7.22
N TRP A 584 -20.91 -10.07 -8.42
CA TRP A 584 -20.17 -9.35 -9.47
C TRP A 584 -21.09 -8.43 -10.27
N LEU A 585 -22.23 -8.97 -10.70
CA LEU A 585 -23.31 -8.21 -11.32
C LEU A 585 -24.38 -7.91 -10.28
N ILE A 586 -24.84 -6.66 -10.23
CA ILE A 586 -25.84 -6.22 -9.27
C ILE A 586 -27.12 -5.77 -9.97
N ILE A 587 -28.22 -5.87 -9.23
CA ILE A 587 -29.50 -5.24 -9.57
C ILE A 587 -29.38 -3.71 -9.44
N ASN A 588 -30.40 -2.97 -9.85
CA ASN A 588 -30.62 -1.60 -9.41
C ASN A 588 -31.35 -1.66 -8.04
N PRO A 589 -30.65 -1.41 -6.90
CA PRO A 589 -31.26 -1.50 -5.58
C PRO A 589 -32.09 -0.25 -5.22
N LEU A 590 -32.10 0.81 -6.04
CA LEU A 590 -32.72 2.10 -5.73
C LEU A 590 -34.11 2.26 -6.36
N THR A 591 -34.76 1.15 -6.75
CA THR A 591 -36.11 1.18 -7.34
C THR A 591 -36.96 0.04 -6.76
N PRO A 592 -38.28 0.23 -6.58
CA PRO A 592 -39.16 -0.80 -6.02
C PRO A 592 -39.38 -1.97 -6.98
N GLU A 593 -39.24 -1.76 -8.30
CA GLU A 593 -39.40 -2.81 -9.29
C GLU A 593 -38.33 -3.89 -9.17
N ALA A 594 -38.75 -5.16 -9.23
CA ALA A 594 -37.83 -6.27 -9.39
C ALA A 594 -37.08 -6.13 -10.72
N ASN A 595 -35.77 -6.39 -10.70
CA ASN A 595 -34.93 -6.27 -11.88
C ASN A 595 -33.74 -7.25 -11.80
N ASP A 596 -33.20 -7.62 -12.96
CA ASP A 596 -32.15 -8.63 -13.06
C ASP A 596 -30.75 -8.06 -12.78
N PRO A 597 -29.84 -8.85 -12.18
CA PRO A 597 -28.48 -8.43 -11.91
C PRO A 597 -27.70 -8.29 -13.22
N ALA A 598 -27.49 -7.04 -13.64
CA ALA A 598 -26.97 -6.75 -14.97
C ALA A 598 -25.90 -5.66 -14.99
N PHE A 599 -25.64 -4.94 -13.89
CA PHE A 599 -24.68 -3.84 -13.83
C PHE A 599 -23.36 -4.22 -13.17
N PHE A 600 -22.26 -3.82 -13.80
CA PHE A 600 -20.90 -3.96 -13.30
C PHE A 600 -20.15 -2.62 -13.38
N ASN A 601 -19.39 -2.31 -12.33
CA ASN A 601 -18.45 -1.19 -12.33
C ASN A 601 -17.20 -1.59 -11.54
N LEU A 602 -16.02 -1.50 -12.15
CA LEU A 602 -14.78 -2.01 -11.57
C LEU A 602 -14.35 -1.23 -10.32
N LEU A 603 -14.57 0.08 -10.29
CA LEU A 603 -14.21 0.91 -9.14
C LEU A 603 -15.02 0.49 -7.91
N TRP A 604 -16.35 0.48 -8.03
CA TRP A 604 -17.24 0.19 -6.91
C TRP A 604 -17.08 -1.26 -6.45
N TRP A 605 -16.86 -2.20 -7.37
CA TRP A 605 -16.52 -3.58 -7.03
C TRP A 605 -15.20 -3.67 -6.25
N GLY A 606 -14.15 -2.97 -6.72
CA GLY A 606 -12.87 -2.94 -6.03
C GLY A 606 -12.97 -2.38 -4.61
N LEU A 607 -13.74 -1.31 -4.42
CA LEU A 607 -14.01 -0.72 -3.11
C LEU A 607 -14.86 -1.65 -2.22
N ALA A 608 -15.84 -2.34 -2.78
CA ALA A 608 -16.65 -3.33 -2.07
C ALA A 608 -15.82 -4.51 -1.57
N GLN A 609 -14.92 -5.04 -2.41
CA GLN A 609 -14.01 -6.10 -1.99
C GLN A 609 -13.02 -5.61 -0.93
N PHE A 610 -12.54 -4.37 -1.04
CA PHE A 610 -11.71 -3.77 0.00
C PHE A 610 -12.49 -3.62 1.33
N GLN A 611 -13.75 -3.19 1.28
CA GLN A 611 -14.66 -3.13 2.43
C GLN A 611 -14.80 -4.52 3.08
N ARG A 612 -15.10 -5.55 2.26
CA ARG A 612 -15.25 -6.94 2.73
C ARG A 612 -13.98 -7.48 3.39
N LEU A 613 -12.81 -7.21 2.82
CA LEU A 613 -11.52 -7.70 3.32
C LEU A 613 -11.03 -6.97 4.57
N THR A 614 -11.37 -5.69 4.72
CA THR A 614 -10.91 -4.86 5.85
C THR A 614 -11.90 -4.82 7.02
N GLY A 615 -13.18 -5.06 6.75
CA GLY A 615 -14.27 -4.87 7.72
C GLY A 615 -14.57 -3.40 8.02
N PHE A 616 -14.07 -2.48 7.20
CA PHE A 616 -14.38 -1.06 7.33
C PHE A 616 -15.81 -0.75 6.92
N ASP A 617 -16.38 0.29 7.52
CA ASP A 617 -17.65 0.84 7.07
C ASP A 617 -17.48 1.57 5.72
N GLN A 618 -18.60 1.76 5.02
CA GLN A 618 -18.63 2.35 3.68
C GLN A 618 -18.08 3.78 3.66
N VAL A 619 -18.38 4.57 4.69
CA VAL A 619 -17.94 5.96 4.80
C VAL A 619 -16.42 6.03 4.87
N LEU A 620 -15.80 5.22 5.73
CA LEU A 620 -14.34 5.18 5.86
C LEU A 620 -13.67 4.71 4.56
N VAL A 621 -14.20 3.68 3.90
CA VAL A 621 -13.68 3.22 2.59
C VAL A 621 -13.75 4.36 1.56
N TYR A 622 -14.86 5.09 1.51
CA TYR A 622 -15.02 6.22 0.60
C TYR A 622 -14.05 7.37 0.91
N GLN A 623 -13.79 7.68 2.18
CA GLN A 623 -12.81 8.70 2.56
C GLN A 623 -11.37 8.28 2.21
N LEU A 624 -11.02 7.01 2.38
CA LEU A 624 -9.72 6.48 1.96
C LEU A 624 -9.57 6.54 0.44
N PHE A 625 -10.62 6.17 -0.30
CA PHE A 625 -10.69 6.34 -1.74
C PHE A 625 -10.47 7.81 -2.12
N ARG A 626 -11.14 8.75 -1.45
CA ARG A 626 -10.97 10.18 -1.68
C ARG A 626 -9.55 10.66 -1.52
N VAL A 627 -8.89 10.29 -0.42
CA VAL A 627 -7.48 10.64 -0.18
C VAL A 627 -6.57 10.01 -1.25
N GLY A 628 -6.81 8.74 -1.60
CA GLY A 628 -6.07 8.02 -2.64
C GLY A 628 -6.18 8.72 -4.00
N SER A 629 -7.39 9.09 -4.41
CA SER A 629 -7.66 9.79 -5.68
C SER A 629 -7.02 11.17 -5.72
N ILE A 630 -7.01 11.93 -4.62
CA ILE A 630 -6.30 13.23 -4.54
C ILE A 630 -4.79 13.04 -4.74
N ILE A 631 -4.20 12.04 -4.08
CA ILE A 631 -2.77 11.75 -4.21
C ILE A 631 -2.42 11.33 -5.63
N PHE A 632 -3.22 10.44 -6.21
CA PHE A 632 -3.06 9.95 -7.58
C PHE A 632 -3.16 11.08 -8.60
N PHE A 633 -4.21 11.89 -8.53
CA PHE A 633 -4.40 13.04 -9.40
C PHE A 633 -3.30 14.10 -9.22
N GLY A 634 -2.95 14.47 -7.99
CA GLY A 634 -1.86 15.42 -7.72
C GLY A 634 -0.51 14.94 -8.26
N TRP A 635 -0.25 13.63 -8.20
CA TRP A 635 0.94 13.04 -8.81
C TRP A 635 0.96 13.22 -10.33
N LEU A 636 -0.15 12.88 -11.00
CA LEU A 636 -0.27 12.92 -12.46
C LEU A 636 -0.36 14.34 -13.00
N ALA A 637 -1.07 15.25 -12.32
CA ALA A 637 -1.14 16.66 -12.66
C ALA A 637 0.26 17.29 -12.67
N TRP A 638 1.10 17.00 -11.67
CA TRP A 638 2.48 17.48 -11.66
C TRP A 638 3.31 16.87 -12.80
N LEU A 639 3.24 15.55 -12.99
CA LEU A 639 3.97 14.86 -14.05
C LEU A 639 3.60 15.43 -15.43
N PHE A 640 2.33 15.74 -15.63
CA PHE A 640 1.83 16.34 -16.85
C PHE A 640 2.29 17.80 -17.01
N CYS A 641 2.22 18.62 -15.95
CA CYS A 641 2.81 19.96 -15.95
C CYS A 641 4.30 19.93 -16.30
N GLN A 642 5.06 18.97 -15.76
CA GLN A 642 6.47 18.78 -16.08
C GLN A 642 6.69 18.35 -17.54
N PHE A 643 5.76 17.56 -18.09
CA PHE A 643 5.81 17.06 -19.46
C PHE A 643 5.59 18.19 -20.48
N ILE A 644 4.66 19.09 -20.21
CA ILE A 644 4.28 20.18 -21.11
C ILE A 644 5.14 21.44 -20.91
N LEU A 645 5.34 21.88 -19.67
CA LEU A 645 5.95 23.18 -19.38
C LEU A 645 7.46 23.03 -19.07
N PRO A 646 8.34 23.85 -19.66
CA PRO A 646 9.77 23.81 -19.39
C PRO A 646 10.18 24.56 -18.11
N GLY A 647 9.49 25.65 -17.76
CA GLY A 647 9.86 26.53 -16.64
C GLY A 647 9.39 26.05 -15.26
N THR A 648 10.28 26.10 -14.26
CA THR A 648 9.97 25.63 -12.89
C THR A 648 8.82 26.40 -12.23
N LEU A 649 8.78 27.73 -12.36
CA LEU A 649 7.69 28.54 -11.79
C LEU A 649 6.35 28.27 -12.49
N GLN A 650 6.35 28.23 -13.82
CA GLN A 650 5.14 27.93 -14.61
C GLN A 650 4.55 26.57 -14.23
N ARG A 651 5.38 25.53 -14.06
CA ARG A 651 4.94 24.22 -13.56
C ARG A 651 4.26 24.31 -12.19
N ARG A 652 4.85 25.05 -11.26
CA ARG A 652 4.32 25.22 -9.89
C ARG A 652 2.98 25.95 -9.89
N VAL A 653 2.89 27.05 -10.65
CA VAL A 653 1.65 27.82 -10.74
C VAL A 653 0.57 27.03 -11.48
N ALA A 654 0.88 26.42 -12.62
CA ALA A 654 -0.07 25.56 -13.35
C ALA A 654 -0.59 24.42 -12.48
N PHE A 655 0.30 23.75 -11.72
CA PHE A 655 -0.09 22.73 -10.77
C PHE A 655 -1.06 23.27 -9.71
N LEU A 656 -0.77 24.41 -9.09
CA LEU A 656 -1.69 25.00 -8.11
C LEU A 656 -3.01 25.45 -8.73
N LEU A 657 -3.00 25.99 -9.96
CA LEU A 657 -4.21 26.34 -10.69
C LEU A 657 -5.07 25.10 -10.95
N ILE A 658 -4.48 24.00 -11.40
CA ILE A 658 -5.21 22.73 -11.61
C ILE A 658 -5.80 22.22 -10.29
N MET A 659 -5.07 22.30 -9.18
CA MET A 659 -5.51 21.73 -7.90
C MET A 659 -6.52 22.59 -7.14
N PHE A 660 -6.46 23.92 -7.28
CA PHE A 660 -7.23 24.87 -6.45
C PHE A 660 -8.06 25.87 -7.26
N GLY A 661 -7.86 25.95 -8.57
CA GLY A 661 -8.49 26.92 -9.43
C GLY A 661 -9.97 26.63 -9.66
N SER A 662 -10.73 27.70 -9.84
CA SER A 662 -12.15 27.72 -10.13
C SER A 662 -12.49 28.95 -10.99
N GLY A 663 -13.72 29.06 -11.50
CA GLY A 663 -14.17 30.26 -12.21
C GLY A 663 -14.73 31.35 -11.31
N TRP A 664 -15.64 32.13 -11.87
CA TRP A 664 -16.32 33.28 -11.26
C TRP A 664 -17.70 32.95 -10.67
N GLY A 665 -17.94 31.71 -10.24
CA GLY A 665 -19.19 31.31 -9.57
C GLY A 665 -19.54 32.14 -8.32
N TRP A 666 -18.57 32.78 -7.67
CA TRP A 666 -18.80 33.74 -6.58
C TRP A 666 -19.59 35.00 -7.00
N ILE A 667 -19.55 35.41 -8.28
CA ILE A 667 -20.25 36.61 -8.76
C ILE A 667 -21.77 36.43 -8.62
N PRO A 668 -22.40 35.37 -9.18
CA PRO A 668 -23.81 35.10 -8.94
C PRO A 668 -24.20 34.99 -7.46
N VAL A 669 -23.30 34.50 -6.61
CA VAL A 669 -23.53 34.41 -5.15
C VAL A 669 -23.66 35.79 -4.50
N ILE A 670 -22.89 36.79 -4.95
CA ILE A 670 -23.04 38.18 -4.50
C ILE A 670 -24.35 38.75 -5.03
N PHE A 671 -24.66 38.56 -6.31
CA PHE A 671 -25.91 39.04 -6.90
C PHE A 671 -27.14 38.46 -6.20
N LYS A 672 -27.10 37.19 -5.76
CA LYS A 672 -28.14 36.56 -4.95
C LYS A 672 -28.50 37.39 -3.70
N GLN A 673 -27.54 38.07 -3.08
CA GLN A 673 -27.81 38.90 -1.89
C GLN A 673 -28.71 40.10 -2.22
N PHE A 674 -28.70 40.56 -3.48
CA PHE A 674 -29.53 41.67 -3.95
C PHE A 674 -30.84 41.20 -4.61
N THR A 675 -30.82 40.06 -5.30
CA THR A 675 -31.95 39.55 -6.09
C THR A 675 -32.82 38.52 -5.36
N GLY A 676 -32.36 38.00 -4.21
CA GLY A 676 -33.03 36.92 -3.46
C GLY A 676 -32.90 35.52 -4.08
N SER A 677 -32.40 35.41 -5.31
CA SER A 677 -32.30 34.14 -6.05
C SER A 677 -30.90 33.97 -6.68
N LEU A 678 -30.41 32.74 -6.71
CA LEU A 678 -29.11 32.43 -7.30
C LEU A 678 -29.27 32.29 -8.82
N ALA A 679 -28.84 33.30 -9.57
CA ALA A 679 -28.74 33.17 -11.02
C ALA A 679 -27.70 32.09 -11.38
N ASN A 680 -28.03 31.21 -12.32
CA ASN A 680 -27.14 30.16 -12.85
C ASN A 680 -26.45 29.31 -11.76
N PRO A 681 -27.21 28.53 -10.96
CA PRO A 681 -26.67 27.72 -9.86
C PRO A 681 -25.50 26.81 -10.27
N LEU A 682 -25.49 26.31 -11.50
CA LEU A 682 -24.45 25.43 -12.04
C LEU A 682 -23.03 26.02 -11.91
N ALA A 683 -22.88 27.35 -11.87
CA ALA A 683 -21.58 28.00 -11.68
C ALA A 683 -20.89 27.68 -10.33
N VAL A 684 -21.63 27.14 -9.35
CA VAL A 684 -21.12 26.74 -8.03
C VAL A 684 -21.43 25.29 -7.64
N TYR A 685 -22.13 24.53 -8.48
CA TYR A 685 -22.49 23.13 -8.23
C TYR A 685 -21.83 22.13 -9.17
N VAL A 686 -21.34 22.55 -10.35
CA VAL A 686 -20.70 21.65 -11.32
C VAL A 686 -19.28 21.28 -10.87
N THR A 687 -19.03 19.98 -10.72
CA THR A 687 -17.81 19.42 -10.13
C THR A 687 -16.77 19.04 -11.18
N GLU A 688 -17.24 18.65 -12.37
CA GLU A 688 -16.42 18.12 -13.46
C GLU A 688 -15.43 19.17 -13.99
N ALA A 689 -15.83 20.45 -13.93
CA ALA A 689 -14.99 21.59 -14.30
C ALA A 689 -14.10 22.11 -13.14
N ASN A 690 -14.15 21.48 -11.95
CA ASN A 690 -13.52 21.96 -10.74
C ASN A 690 -12.85 20.83 -9.93
N SER A 691 -11.55 20.64 -10.15
CA SER A 691 -10.76 19.60 -9.46
C SER A 691 -10.76 19.75 -7.94
N PHE A 692 -10.87 20.97 -7.40
CA PHE A 692 -10.96 21.17 -5.94
C PHE A 692 -12.28 20.65 -5.39
N LEU A 693 -13.39 20.94 -6.06
CA LEU A 693 -14.72 20.47 -5.65
C LEU A 693 -14.83 18.94 -5.83
N SER A 694 -14.22 18.40 -6.89
CA SER A 694 -14.07 16.95 -7.06
C SER A 694 -13.25 16.31 -5.93
N ALA A 695 -12.12 16.91 -5.54
CA ALA A 695 -11.33 16.46 -4.38
C ALA A 695 -12.10 16.57 -3.05
N LEU A 696 -13.05 17.49 -2.98
CA LEU A 696 -13.85 17.71 -1.80
C LEU A 696 -14.89 16.59 -1.60
N ALA A 697 -15.57 16.11 -2.66
CA ALA A 697 -16.66 15.14 -2.51
C ALA A 697 -16.80 14.06 -3.62
N PHE A 698 -16.20 14.25 -4.81
CA PHE A 698 -16.35 13.36 -5.97
C PHE A 698 -15.02 12.73 -6.42
N PRO A 699 -14.48 11.79 -5.62
CA PRO A 699 -13.17 11.20 -5.88
C PRO A 699 -13.08 10.29 -7.10
N HIS A 700 -14.20 9.77 -7.60
CA HIS A 700 -14.26 9.00 -8.84
C HIS A 700 -14.07 9.91 -10.06
N GLU A 701 -14.65 11.12 -10.07
CA GLU A 701 -14.38 12.11 -11.13
C GLU A 701 -12.90 12.51 -11.14
N LEU A 702 -12.32 12.70 -9.94
CA LEU A 702 -10.91 13.04 -9.79
C LEU A 702 -9.97 11.89 -10.20
N LEU A 703 -10.34 10.64 -9.88
CA LEU A 703 -9.62 9.45 -10.35
C LEU A 703 -9.66 9.39 -11.88
N SER A 704 -10.84 9.57 -12.48
CA SER A 704 -11.00 9.63 -13.93
C SER A 704 -10.12 10.72 -14.57
N ALA A 705 -10.13 11.95 -14.05
CA ALA A 705 -9.28 13.03 -14.53
C ALA A 705 -7.78 12.65 -14.48
N GLY A 706 -7.38 11.93 -13.43
CA GLY A 706 -6.06 11.33 -13.31
C GLY A 706 -5.79 10.30 -14.40
N LEU A 707 -6.71 9.37 -14.64
CA LEU A 707 -6.58 8.36 -15.70
C LEU A 707 -6.48 9.01 -17.09
N ILE A 708 -7.28 10.03 -17.41
CA ILE A 708 -7.18 10.81 -18.64
C ILE A 708 -5.77 11.39 -18.81
N LEU A 709 -5.23 12.01 -17.76
CA LEU A 709 -3.85 12.52 -17.76
C LEU A 709 -2.81 11.41 -17.99
N ALA A 710 -2.96 10.27 -17.34
CA ALA A 710 -2.05 9.14 -17.47
C ALA A 710 -2.10 8.53 -18.88
N ILE A 711 -3.29 8.43 -19.48
CA ILE A 711 -3.52 7.95 -20.85
C ILE A 711 -2.87 8.93 -21.83
N PHE A 712 -3.15 10.23 -21.73
CA PHE A 712 -2.58 11.24 -22.62
C PHE A 712 -1.06 11.34 -22.49
N TYR A 713 -0.53 11.29 -21.28
CA TYR A 713 0.91 11.22 -21.05
C TYR A 713 1.52 9.97 -21.71
N SER A 714 0.93 8.80 -21.48
CA SER A 714 1.44 7.52 -21.99
C SER A 714 1.35 7.42 -23.52
N ALA A 715 0.25 7.88 -24.12
CA ALA A 715 0.08 7.92 -25.56
C ALA A 715 1.12 8.82 -26.24
N ASN A 716 1.33 10.03 -25.71
CA ASN A 716 2.39 10.92 -26.20
C ASN A 716 3.80 10.33 -25.97
N LYS A 717 4.04 9.64 -24.86
CA LYS A 717 5.31 8.93 -24.62
C LYS A 717 5.54 7.76 -25.56
N ALA A 718 4.48 7.02 -25.92
CA ALA A 718 4.55 5.97 -26.92
C ALA A 718 4.96 6.55 -28.28
N TYR A 719 4.39 7.71 -28.62
CA TYR A 719 4.73 8.42 -29.85
C TYR A 719 6.18 8.92 -29.88
N GLU A 720 6.65 9.50 -28.78
CA GLU A 720 8.03 10.00 -28.61
C GLU A 720 9.10 8.91 -28.44
N ALA A 721 8.68 7.65 -28.31
CA ALA A 721 9.56 6.54 -27.97
C ALA A 721 10.61 6.29 -29.07
N PRO A 722 11.89 6.07 -28.71
CA PRO A 722 12.98 5.93 -29.67
C PRO A 722 12.94 4.62 -30.46
N GLY A 723 12.14 3.62 -30.03
CA GLY A 723 12.05 2.33 -30.71
C GLY A 723 10.75 1.57 -30.46
N PRO A 724 10.47 0.48 -31.21
CA PRO A 724 9.20 -0.25 -31.18
C PRO A 724 8.86 -0.85 -29.81
N ALA A 725 9.85 -1.39 -29.08
CA ALA A 725 9.61 -1.99 -27.77
C ALA A 725 9.16 -0.97 -26.72
N ALA A 726 9.77 0.21 -26.71
CA ALA A 726 9.35 1.30 -25.82
C ALA A 726 7.97 1.85 -26.22
N ARG A 727 7.70 1.97 -27.54
CA ARG A 727 6.38 2.33 -28.04
C ARG A 727 5.31 1.34 -27.60
N PHE A 728 5.57 0.04 -27.75
CA PHE A 728 4.65 -1.02 -27.33
C PHE A 728 4.35 -0.92 -25.83
N LYS A 729 5.38 -0.78 -24.99
CA LYS A 729 5.21 -0.61 -23.54
C LYS A 729 4.28 0.54 -23.19
N TRP A 730 4.52 1.73 -23.75
CA TRP A 730 3.73 2.91 -23.45
C TRP A 730 2.34 2.88 -24.10
N GLY A 731 2.22 2.32 -25.30
CA GLY A 731 0.95 2.18 -26.01
C GLY A 731 0.00 1.19 -25.33
N VAL A 732 0.50 0.01 -24.94
CA VAL A 732 -0.27 -0.96 -24.14
C VAL A 732 -0.58 -0.38 -22.76
N GLY A 733 0.35 0.35 -22.14
CA GLY A 733 0.09 1.07 -20.90
C GLY A 733 -1.08 2.05 -21.02
N ALA A 734 -1.10 2.87 -22.07
CA ALA A 734 -2.21 3.79 -22.35
C ALA A 734 -3.54 3.05 -22.58
N ALA A 735 -3.50 1.92 -23.30
CA ALA A 735 -4.68 1.12 -23.61
C ALA A 735 -5.27 0.43 -22.37
N LEU A 736 -4.44 -0.12 -21.49
CA LEU A 736 -4.90 -0.72 -20.23
C LEU A 736 -5.47 0.34 -19.27
N LEU A 737 -4.85 1.54 -19.21
CA LEU A 737 -5.39 2.65 -18.44
C LEU A 737 -6.75 3.11 -19.00
N ALA A 738 -6.90 3.15 -20.32
CA ALA A 738 -8.18 3.44 -20.97
C ALA A 738 -9.22 2.35 -20.70
N LEU A 739 -8.85 1.07 -20.67
CA LEU A 739 -9.76 0.00 -20.26
C LEU A 739 -10.25 0.17 -18.82
N ILE A 740 -9.35 0.49 -17.89
CA ILE A 740 -9.71 0.77 -16.49
C ILE A 740 -10.67 1.97 -16.42
N LEU A 741 -10.35 3.06 -17.11
CA LEU A 741 -11.23 4.22 -17.22
C LEU A 741 -12.61 3.83 -17.78
N GLY A 742 -12.66 2.98 -18.80
CA GLY A 742 -13.91 2.50 -19.40
C GLY A 742 -14.78 1.69 -18.45
N LEU A 743 -14.18 0.91 -17.56
CA LEU A 743 -14.88 0.08 -16.56
C LEU A 743 -15.36 0.86 -15.33
N GLU A 744 -14.95 2.13 -15.20
CA GLU A 744 -15.32 3.03 -14.11
C GLU A 744 -16.21 4.18 -14.61
N HIS A 745 -15.74 4.93 -15.62
CA HIS A 745 -16.32 6.16 -16.13
C HIS A 745 -16.35 6.17 -17.68
N ALA A 746 -17.19 5.29 -18.25
CA ALA A 746 -17.18 4.91 -19.66
C ALA A 746 -17.31 6.08 -20.66
N TYR A 747 -18.02 7.15 -20.31
CA TYR A 747 -18.25 8.30 -21.20
C TYR A 747 -16.96 9.08 -21.49
N ASP A 748 -15.98 9.08 -20.58
CA ASP A 748 -14.70 9.77 -20.78
C ASP A 748 -13.85 9.13 -21.87
N LEU A 749 -14.18 7.92 -22.29
CA LEU A 749 -13.57 7.30 -23.46
C LEU A 749 -13.81 8.11 -24.74
N ILE A 750 -14.91 8.87 -24.82
CA ILE A 750 -15.15 9.81 -25.93
C ILE A 750 -14.01 10.84 -25.99
N THR A 751 -13.64 11.43 -24.84
CA THR A 751 -12.50 12.36 -24.74
C THR A 751 -11.19 11.66 -25.09
N VAL A 752 -11.00 10.42 -24.63
CA VAL A 752 -9.79 9.62 -24.90
C VAL A 752 -9.64 9.26 -26.37
N TYR A 753 -10.73 9.10 -27.13
CA TYR A 753 -10.69 8.83 -28.56
C TYR A 753 -10.61 10.11 -29.39
N ALA A 754 -11.45 11.10 -29.08
CA ALA A 754 -11.58 12.31 -29.87
C ALA A 754 -10.34 13.21 -29.80
N VAL A 755 -9.76 13.42 -28.61
CA VAL A 755 -8.61 14.33 -28.47
C VAL A 755 -7.38 13.80 -29.21
N PRO A 756 -6.89 12.57 -28.98
CA PRO A 756 -5.75 12.04 -29.70
C PRO A 756 -6.08 11.73 -31.17
N GLY A 757 -7.34 11.40 -31.49
CA GLY A 757 -7.82 11.21 -32.87
C GLY A 757 -7.73 12.50 -33.69
N CYS A 758 -8.29 13.60 -33.19
CA CYS A 758 -8.17 14.92 -33.83
C CYS A 758 -6.71 15.38 -33.91
N PHE A 759 -5.90 15.10 -32.89
CA PHE A 759 -4.46 15.41 -32.93
C PHE A 759 -3.75 14.65 -34.04
N PHE A 760 -4.04 13.35 -34.19
CA PHE A 760 -3.55 12.52 -35.28
C PHE A 760 -3.94 13.08 -36.66
N PHE A 761 -5.20 13.50 -36.84
CA PHE A 761 -5.67 14.10 -38.09
C PHE A 761 -4.96 15.41 -38.39
N LEU A 762 -4.91 16.34 -37.42
CA LEU A 762 -4.22 17.62 -37.57
C LEU A 762 -2.74 17.43 -37.92
N LYS A 763 -2.07 16.48 -37.29
CA LYS A 763 -0.67 16.18 -37.57
C LYS A 763 -0.46 15.56 -38.95
N SER A 764 -1.33 14.62 -39.34
CA SER A 764 -1.27 14.00 -40.65
C SER A 764 -1.55 15.02 -41.76
N TRP A 765 -2.46 15.96 -41.50
CA TRP A 765 -2.75 17.09 -42.38
C TRP A 765 -1.56 18.05 -42.51
N GLN A 766 -0.99 18.51 -41.38
CA GLN A 766 0.16 19.42 -41.37
C GLN A 766 1.40 18.82 -42.06
N SER A 767 1.64 17.54 -41.86
CA SER A 767 2.78 16.83 -42.48
C SER A 767 2.49 16.31 -43.89
N ARG A 768 1.25 16.42 -44.38
CA ARG A 768 0.74 15.81 -45.61
C ARG A 768 1.08 14.31 -45.74
N ARG A 769 1.18 13.60 -44.61
CA ARG A 769 1.57 12.19 -44.53
C ARG A 769 0.74 11.48 -43.47
N PHE A 770 0.40 10.23 -43.72
CA PHE A 770 -0.31 9.41 -42.74
C PHE A 770 0.63 9.03 -41.57
N ASP A 771 0.32 9.50 -40.36
CA ASP A 771 1.11 9.15 -39.18
C ASP A 771 0.80 7.73 -38.66
N LYS A 772 1.46 6.73 -39.26
CA LYS A 772 1.31 5.32 -38.90
C LYS A 772 1.53 5.05 -37.41
N LYS A 773 2.38 5.81 -36.72
CA LYS A 773 2.67 5.57 -35.29
C LYS A 773 1.46 5.94 -34.43
N TRP A 774 0.89 7.11 -34.66
CA TRP A 774 -0.31 7.55 -33.94
C TRP A 774 -1.51 6.68 -34.27
N PHE A 775 -1.69 6.30 -35.53
CA PHE A 775 -2.74 5.36 -35.92
C PHE A 775 -2.64 4.03 -35.15
N GLN A 776 -1.45 3.45 -35.05
CA GLN A 776 -1.24 2.22 -34.26
C GLN A 776 -1.55 2.40 -32.76
N ILE A 777 -1.17 3.55 -32.18
CA ILE A 777 -1.46 3.85 -30.77
C ILE A 777 -2.98 3.96 -30.56
N LEU A 778 -3.67 4.70 -31.43
CA LEU A 778 -5.13 4.85 -31.39
C LEU A 778 -5.85 3.53 -31.57
N LEU A 779 -5.41 2.69 -32.52
CA LEU A 779 -6.00 1.39 -32.77
C LEU A 779 -5.89 0.49 -31.54
N VAL A 780 -4.73 0.44 -30.88
CA VAL A 780 -4.52 -0.37 -29.67
C VAL A 780 -5.35 0.17 -28.51
N ILE A 781 -5.41 1.48 -28.32
CA ILE A 781 -6.27 2.09 -27.30
C ILE A 781 -7.74 1.71 -27.56
N GLY A 782 -8.27 1.99 -28.75
CA GLY A 782 -9.67 1.73 -29.08
C GLY A 782 -10.06 0.25 -29.01
N LEU A 783 -9.23 -0.67 -29.51
CA LEU A 783 -9.54 -2.11 -29.46
C LEU A 783 -9.58 -2.65 -28.03
N VAL A 784 -8.65 -2.20 -27.17
CA VAL A 784 -8.56 -2.71 -25.79
C VAL A 784 -9.59 -2.05 -24.88
N SER A 785 -9.91 -0.76 -25.06
CA SER A 785 -10.80 -0.02 -24.17
C SER A 785 -12.25 0.11 -24.65
N SER A 786 -12.60 -0.39 -25.84
CA SER A 786 -13.99 -0.38 -26.33
C SER A 786 -14.96 -1.36 -25.64
N PRO A 787 -14.55 -2.55 -25.12
CA PRO A 787 -15.50 -3.50 -24.55
C PRO A 787 -16.42 -2.94 -23.45
N PRO A 788 -15.95 -2.11 -22.49
CA PRO A 788 -16.84 -1.49 -21.51
C PRO A 788 -17.90 -0.57 -22.13
N SER A 789 -17.53 0.27 -23.09
CA SER A 789 -18.48 1.15 -23.78
C SER A 789 -19.53 0.34 -24.55
N LEU A 790 -19.11 -0.76 -25.20
CA LEU A 790 -20.03 -1.66 -25.89
C LEU A 790 -20.99 -2.35 -24.91
N TYR A 791 -20.49 -2.78 -23.75
CA TYR A 791 -21.30 -3.37 -22.69
C TYR A 791 -22.34 -2.40 -22.14
N PHE A 792 -21.97 -1.17 -21.76
CA PHE A 792 -22.93 -0.18 -21.25
C PHE A 792 -23.93 0.27 -22.33
N THR A 793 -23.50 0.34 -23.59
CA THR A 793 -24.41 0.60 -24.72
C THR A 793 -25.40 -0.56 -24.87
N TYR A 794 -24.93 -1.79 -24.84
CA TYR A 794 -25.79 -2.98 -24.90
C TYR A 794 -26.77 -3.00 -23.72
N LEU A 795 -26.29 -2.77 -22.50
CA LEU A 795 -27.09 -2.75 -21.28
C LEU A 795 -28.22 -1.71 -21.34
N THR A 796 -27.89 -0.47 -21.75
CA THR A 796 -28.87 0.63 -21.83
C THR A 796 -29.84 0.53 -23.02
N LEU A 797 -29.54 -0.31 -24.01
CA LEU A 797 -30.44 -0.61 -25.13
C LEU A 797 -31.36 -1.81 -24.87
N THR A 798 -30.87 -2.83 -24.13
CA THR A 798 -31.54 -4.13 -23.99
C THR A 798 -32.22 -4.35 -22.64
N ASN A 799 -31.73 -3.75 -21.55
CA ASN A 799 -32.31 -3.91 -20.23
C ASN A 799 -33.31 -2.76 -19.94
N PRO A 800 -34.61 -3.05 -19.70
CA PRO A 800 -35.63 -2.02 -19.48
C PRO A 800 -35.33 -1.08 -18.32
N THR A 801 -34.77 -1.60 -17.21
CA THR A 801 -34.43 -0.81 -16.03
C THR A 801 -33.34 0.21 -16.36
N TRP A 802 -32.21 -0.23 -16.91
CA TRP A 802 -31.09 0.66 -17.23
C TRP A 802 -31.38 1.60 -18.40
N LYS A 803 -32.23 1.18 -19.34
CA LYS A 803 -32.80 2.06 -20.35
C LYS A 803 -33.61 3.18 -19.71
N GLY A 804 -34.51 2.84 -18.79
CA GLY A 804 -35.30 3.79 -18.01
C GLY A 804 -34.43 4.81 -17.28
N VAL A 805 -33.42 4.33 -16.54
CA VAL A 805 -32.43 5.17 -15.84
C VAL A 805 -31.76 6.17 -16.79
N LEU A 806 -31.29 5.73 -17.97
CA LEU A 806 -30.64 6.61 -18.94
C LEU A 806 -31.61 7.63 -19.55
N THR A 807 -32.86 7.25 -19.82
CA THR A 807 -33.86 8.16 -20.41
C THR A 807 -34.25 9.29 -19.47
N GLN A 808 -34.20 9.06 -18.16
CA GLN A 808 -34.54 10.05 -17.14
C GLN A 808 -33.31 10.71 -16.49
N TYR A 809 -32.12 10.51 -17.05
CA TYR A 809 -30.89 11.13 -16.55
C TYR A 809 -30.93 12.67 -16.57
N GLY A 810 -31.79 13.27 -17.42
CA GLY A 810 -32.05 14.71 -17.42
C GLY A 810 -32.78 15.23 -16.18
N ASN A 811 -33.35 14.36 -15.33
CA ASN A 811 -34.08 14.75 -14.12
C ASN A 811 -33.24 15.55 -13.13
N ALA A 812 -31.91 15.40 -13.14
CA ALA A 812 -31.01 16.22 -12.32
C ALA A 812 -31.12 17.72 -12.61
N GLY A 813 -31.57 18.11 -13.81
CA GLY A 813 -31.56 19.51 -14.25
C GLY A 813 -30.15 20.07 -14.43
N VAL A 814 -29.14 19.20 -14.54
CA VAL A 814 -27.72 19.53 -14.66
C VAL A 814 -27.27 19.30 -16.10
N PHE A 815 -27.03 20.40 -16.83
CA PHE A 815 -26.66 20.37 -18.24
C PHE A 815 -25.39 21.19 -18.48
N THR A 816 -24.73 20.98 -19.62
CA THR A 816 -23.64 21.86 -20.05
C THR A 816 -24.16 23.30 -20.12
N PRO A 817 -23.54 24.26 -19.41
CA PRO A 817 -23.95 25.66 -19.48
C PRO A 817 -23.81 26.22 -20.89
N ASP A 818 -24.66 27.16 -21.28
CA ASP A 818 -24.46 27.93 -22.51
C ASP A 818 -23.12 28.71 -22.48
N PRO A 819 -22.59 29.18 -23.61
CA PRO A 819 -21.27 29.78 -23.68
C PRO A 819 -21.03 30.96 -22.72
N LEU A 820 -22.06 31.75 -22.39
CA LEU A 820 -21.92 32.87 -21.45
C LEU A 820 -21.76 32.35 -20.02
N ASN A 821 -22.61 31.40 -19.62
CA ASN A 821 -22.54 30.77 -18.31
C ASN A 821 -21.30 29.89 -18.14
N LEU A 822 -20.82 29.29 -19.23
CA LEU A 822 -19.56 28.56 -19.26
C LEU A 822 -18.37 29.48 -18.94
N ALA A 823 -18.39 30.72 -19.43
CA ALA A 823 -17.38 31.72 -19.11
C ALA A 823 -17.41 32.13 -17.63
N ILE A 824 -18.57 32.10 -16.98
CA ILE A 824 -18.68 32.29 -15.52
C ILE A 824 -18.12 31.08 -14.78
N LEU A 825 -18.51 29.86 -15.17
CA LEU A 825 -18.09 28.61 -14.53
C LEU A 825 -16.57 28.41 -14.54
N LEU A 826 -15.92 28.71 -15.67
CA LEU A 826 -14.47 28.52 -15.86
C LEU A 826 -13.65 29.82 -15.65
N GLY A 827 -14.34 30.95 -15.56
CA GLY A 827 -13.76 32.26 -15.30
C GLY A 827 -12.84 32.77 -16.42
N PRO A 828 -11.98 33.75 -16.12
CA PRO A 828 -11.18 34.47 -17.11
C PRO A 828 -10.05 33.61 -17.67
N MET A 829 -9.72 32.50 -17.02
CA MET A 829 -8.76 31.53 -17.56
C MET A 829 -9.27 30.89 -18.84
N LEU A 830 -10.59 30.77 -19.04
CA LEU A 830 -11.15 30.32 -20.33
C LEU A 830 -10.80 31.31 -21.45
N ALA A 831 -11.03 32.61 -21.23
CA ALA A 831 -10.69 33.66 -22.21
C ALA A 831 -9.17 33.74 -22.47
N LEU A 832 -8.36 33.61 -21.41
CA LEU A 832 -6.91 33.55 -21.54
C LEU A 832 -6.44 32.27 -22.26
N ALA A 833 -7.13 31.14 -22.09
CA ALA A 833 -6.81 29.91 -22.81
C ALA A 833 -7.07 30.05 -24.31
N VAL A 834 -8.14 30.77 -24.70
CA VAL A 834 -8.37 31.17 -26.11
C VAL A 834 -7.17 31.98 -26.61
N ALA A 835 -6.72 33.01 -25.88
CA ALA A 835 -5.49 33.74 -26.22
C ALA A 835 -4.25 32.82 -26.29
N GLY A 836 -4.20 31.78 -25.45
CA GLY A 836 -3.20 30.73 -25.43
C GLY A 836 -3.08 29.93 -26.73
N LEU A 837 -4.11 29.90 -27.58
CA LEU A 837 -4.06 29.24 -28.89
C LEU A 837 -3.04 29.90 -29.83
N TRP A 838 -2.77 31.20 -29.69
CA TRP A 838 -1.77 31.91 -30.48
C TRP A 838 -0.38 31.95 -29.83
N VAL A 839 -0.26 31.50 -28.57
CA VAL A 839 1.03 31.46 -27.87
C VAL A 839 1.92 30.37 -28.50
N PRO A 840 3.19 30.69 -28.83
CA PRO A 840 4.15 29.70 -29.34
C PRO A 840 4.48 28.65 -28.28
N ALA A 841 5.01 27.50 -28.71
CA ALA A 841 5.39 26.44 -27.78
C ALA A 841 6.41 26.97 -26.76
N PRO A 842 6.22 26.70 -25.45
CA PRO A 842 7.12 27.25 -24.44
C PRO A 842 8.51 26.59 -24.52
N ALA A 843 9.55 27.39 -24.34
CA ALA A 843 10.95 26.97 -24.23
C ALA A 843 11.62 27.68 -23.04
N LEU A 844 12.80 27.22 -22.64
CA LEU A 844 13.61 27.96 -21.67
C LEU A 844 14.13 29.26 -22.32
N PRO A 845 14.44 30.29 -21.52
CA PRO A 845 15.01 31.53 -22.05
C PRO A 845 16.27 31.25 -22.89
N GLY A 846 16.31 31.76 -24.12
CA GLY A 846 17.42 31.55 -25.06
C GLY A 846 17.39 30.23 -25.84
N GLU A 847 16.41 29.34 -25.60
CA GLU A 847 16.25 28.08 -26.32
C GLU A 847 15.10 28.13 -27.34
N THR A 848 15.26 27.44 -28.46
CA THR A 848 14.14 27.18 -29.39
C THR A 848 13.38 25.92 -28.96
N PRO A 849 12.04 25.88 -29.08
CA PRO A 849 11.27 24.70 -28.74
C PRO A 849 11.65 23.51 -29.66
N SER A 850 12.03 22.39 -29.06
CA SER A 850 12.22 21.13 -29.81
C SER A 850 10.92 20.69 -30.49
N ASP A 851 10.99 19.88 -31.54
CA ASP A 851 9.80 19.38 -32.23
C ASP A 851 8.87 18.59 -31.31
N LYS A 852 9.43 17.88 -30.33
CA LYS A 852 8.64 17.22 -29.27
C LYS A 852 7.86 18.23 -28.43
N ASN A 853 8.45 19.38 -28.10
CA ASN A 853 7.75 20.43 -27.35
C ASN A 853 6.62 21.04 -28.20
N LYS A 854 6.85 21.25 -29.50
CA LYS A 854 5.82 21.74 -30.43
C LYS A 854 4.66 20.75 -30.53
N ASP A 855 4.96 19.46 -30.66
CA ASP A 855 3.95 18.40 -30.71
C ASP A 855 3.10 18.34 -29.44
N ARG A 856 3.74 18.37 -28.26
CA ARG A 856 3.04 18.43 -26.97
C ARG A 856 2.15 19.65 -26.85
N TRP A 857 2.64 20.80 -27.31
CA TRP A 857 1.89 22.05 -27.28
C TRP A 857 0.66 22.00 -28.21
N LEU A 858 0.83 21.46 -29.42
CA LEU A 858 -0.26 21.21 -30.35
C LEU A 858 -1.29 20.23 -29.77
N PHE A 859 -0.85 19.19 -29.05
CA PHE A 859 -1.74 18.26 -28.35
C PHE A 859 -2.61 18.98 -27.31
N ILE A 860 -2.03 19.86 -26.48
CA ILE A 860 -2.79 20.65 -25.50
C ILE A 860 -3.80 21.59 -26.16
N LYS A 861 -3.41 22.26 -27.25
CA LYS A 861 -4.34 23.10 -28.03
C LYS A 861 -5.48 22.27 -28.62
N THR A 862 -5.16 21.08 -29.11
CA THR A 862 -6.17 20.14 -29.63
C THR A 862 -7.12 19.73 -28.53
N TRP A 863 -6.62 19.38 -27.35
CA TRP A 863 -7.46 19.03 -26.20
C TRP A 863 -8.38 20.19 -25.79
N PHE A 864 -7.88 21.43 -25.76
CA PHE A 864 -8.70 22.60 -25.48
C PHE A 864 -9.87 22.73 -26.49
N VAL A 865 -9.57 22.72 -27.79
CA VAL A 865 -10.58 22.92 -28.85
C VAL A 865 -11.57 21.75 -28.91
N VAL A 866 -11.07 20.52 -28.86
CA VAL A 866 -11.93 19.33 -28.92
C VAL A 866 -12.81 19.24 -27.68
N GLY A 867 -12.29 19.54 -26.48
CA GLY A 867 -13.09 19.55 -25.26
C GLY A 867 -14.26 20.53 -25.35
N PHE A 868 -14.06 21.72 -25.92
CA PHE A 868 -15.15 22.68 -26.17
C PHE A 868 -16.24 22.09 -27.07
N VAL A 869 -15.87 21.35 -28.13
CA VAL A 869 -16.86 20.71 -29.01
C VAL A 869 -17.58 19.56 -28.31
N LEU A 870 -16.84 18.74 -27.56
CA LEU A 870 -17.37 17.55 -26.89
C LEU A 870 -18.45 17.89 -25.86
N ILE A 871 -18.31 18.98 -25.11
CA ILE A 871 -19.28 19.34 -24.08
C ILE A 871 -20.65 19.77 -24.63
N TYR A 872 -20.77 19.98 -25.94
CA TYR A 872 -22.02 20.34 -26.63
C TYR A 872 -22.53 19.24 -27.59
N ILE A 873 -21.98 18.02 -27.53
CA ILE A 873 -22.55 16.91 -28.31
C ILE A 873 -23.91 16.51 -27.72
N PRO A 874 -24.90 16.16 -28.54
CA PRO A 874 -26.28 15.92 -28.09
C PRO A 874 -26.40 14.56 -27.38
N THR A 875 -25.95 14.51 -26.12
CA THR A 875 -25.99 13.31 -25.26
C THR A 875 -26.51 13.67 -23.87
N ASN A 876 -27.18 12.72 -23.20
CA ASN A 876 -27.77 12.95 -21.87
C ASN A 876 -26.71 13.22 -20.78
N PHE A 877 -25.46 12.83 -21.01
CA PHE A 877 -24.34 12.96 -20.06
C PHE A 877 -23.28 13.99 -20.51
N GLN A 878 -23.62 14.90 -21.44
CA GLN A 878 -22.67 15.86 -22.03
C GLN A 878 -21.84 16.66 -21.00
N ILE A 879 -22.43 16.98 -19.84
CA ILE A 879 -21.75 17.75 -18.78
C ILE A 879 -20.55 16.98 -18.20
N LYS A 880 -20.62 15.64 -18.19
CA LYS A 880 -19.55 14.76 -17.71
C LYS A 880 -18.28 14.90 -18.55
N LEU A 881 -18.39 15.33 -19.80
CA LEU A 881 -17.26 15.58 -20.70
C LEU A 881 -16.45 16.84 -20.35
N LEU A 882 -16.89 17.65 -19.37
CA LEU A 882 -16.08 18.71 -18.77
C LEU A 882 -14.90 18.15 -17.96
N ASN A 883 -14.99 16.89 -17.52
CA ASN A 883 -13.99 16.29 -16.65
C ASN A 883 -12.59 16.33 -17.28
N GLY A 884 -11.62 16.83 -16.51
CA GLY A 884 -10.25 17.04 -16.97
C GLY A 884 -10.02 18.21 -17.94
N TRP A 885 -11.06 18.83 -18.51
CA TRP A 885 -10.90 19.95 -19.47
C TRP A 885 -10.37 21.24 -18.81
N GLN A 886 -10.50 21.35 -17.49
CA GLN A 886 -9.87 22.40 -16.68
C GLN A 886 -8.33 22.47 -16.87
N ILE A 887 -7.68 21.33 -17.17
CA ILE A 887 -6.22 21.22 -17.29
C ILE A 887 -5.68 22.02 -18.50
N PRO A 888 -6.11 21.77 -19.75
CA PRO A 888 -5.64 22.55 -20.88
C PRO A 888 -6.01 24.03 -20.75
N ILE A 889 -7.16 24.36 -20.13
CA ILE A 889 -7.57 25.75 -19.86
C ILE A 889 -6.51 26.47 -19.02
N PHE A 890 -6.15 25.93 -17.84
CA PHE A 890 -5.20 26.61 -16.96
C PHE A 890 -3.77 26.60 -17.51
N VAL A 891 -3.36 25.56 -18.24
CA VAL A 891 -2.03 25.53 -18.86
C VAL A 891 -1.92 26.60 -19.96
N LEU A 892 -2.91 26.70 -20.86
CA LEU A 892 -2.93 27.69 -21.93
C LEU A 892 -3.14 29.11 -21.39
N GLY A 893 -4.05 29.29 -20.44
CA GLY A 893 -4.33 30.59 -19.82
C GLY A 893 -3.13 31.15 -19.07
N LEU A 894 -2.41 30.31 -18.32
CA LEU A 894 -1.15 30.70 -17.69
C LEU A 894 -0.09 31.08 -18.73
N ALA A 895 0.04 30.31 -19.80
CA ALA A 895 1.00 30.62 -20.86
C ALA A 895 0.67 31.95 -21.55
N ALA A 896 -0.61 32.26 -21.77
CA ALA A 896 -1.05 33.55 -22.29
C ALA A 896 -0.69 34.72 -21.37
N LEU A 897 -0.90 34.59 -20.05
CA LEU A 897 -0.52 35.64 -19.08
C LEU A 897 0.98 35.92 -19.10
N PHE A 898 1.81 34.88 -19.12
CA PHE A 898 3.26 35.03 -19.22
C PHE A 898 3.67 35.67 -20.55
N HIS A 899 3.03 35.27 -21.65
CA HIS A 899 3.30 35.83 -22.97
C HIS A 899 2.90 37.32 -23.07
N ILE A 900 1.73 37.70 -22.55
CA ILE A 900 1.27 39.11 -22.50
C ILE A 900 2.26 39.95 -21.69
N LYS A 901 2.71 39.45 -20.54
CA LYS A 901 3.75 40.08 -19.72
C LYS A 901 5.06 40.25 -20.52
N ASP A 902 5.50 39.22 -21.26
CA ASP A 902 6.71 39.28 -22.07
C ASP A 902 6.61 40.32 -23.21
N LEU A 903 5.46 40.38 -23.88
CA LEU A 903 5.19 41.41 -24.91
C LEU A 903 5.20 42.83 -24.32
N TRP A 904 4.61 43.01 -23.13
CA TRP A 904 4.62 44.30 -22.43
C TRP A 904 6.04 44.73 -22.02
N LEU A 905 6.87 43.80 -21.55
CA LEU A 905 8.27 44.06 -21.22
C LEU A 905 9.10 44.42 -22.46
N ALA A 906 8.86 43.74 -23.58
CA ALA A 906 9.54 44.03 -24.85
C ALA A 906 9.18 45.44 -25.34
N ARG A 907 7.89 45.84 -25.27
CA ARG A 907 7.44 47.17 -25.68
C ARG A 907 7.90 48.31 -24.75
N SER A 908 8.06 48.04 -23.46
CA SER A 908 8.45 49.06 -22.47
C SER A 908 9.96 49.31 -22.39
N GLY A 909 10.78 48.66 -23.23
CA GLY A 909 12.26 48.77 -23.20
C GLY A 909 12.92 48.15 -21.97
N ARG A 910 12.13 47.65 -21.01
CA ARG A 910 12.61 47.05 -19.74
C ARG A 910 13.13 45.63 -19.89
N ALA A 911 13.00 45.04 -21.09
CA ALA A 911 13.51 43.71 -21.40
C ALA A 911 15.06 43.61 -21.34
N ALA A 912 15.79 44.73 -21.45
CA ALA A 912 17.25 44.77 -21.53
C ALA A 912 17.99 44.61 -20.17
N HIS A 913 17.29 44.65 -19.04
CA HIS A 913 17.90 44.55 -17.69
C HIS A 913 17.31 43.37 -16.89
N PRO A 914 17.73 42.11 -17.15
CA PRO A 914 17.27 40.94 -16.43
C PRO A 914 17.89 40.87 -15.02
N GLY A 915 17.34 41.66 -14.09
CA GLY A 915 17.71 41.65 -12.66
C GLY A 915 16.70 40.90 -11.77
N LYS A 916 16.84 41.07 -10.44
CA LYS A 916 15.91 40.53 -9.43
C LYS A 916 14.44 40.93 -9.67
N SER A 917 14.19 42.08 -10.31
CA SER A 917 12.86 42.61 -10.64
C SER A 917 12.03 41.67 -11.53
N LEU A 918 12.64 41.02 -12.53
CA LEU A 918 11.92 40.12 -13.45
C LEU A 918 11.43 38.85 -12.74
N LYS A 919 12.21 38.34 -11.77
CA LYS A 919 11.80 37.20 -10.94
C LYS A 919 10.56 37.54 -10.11
N TYR A 920 10.54 38.69 -9.44
CA TYR A 920 9.38 39.12 -8.66
C TYR A 920 8.16 39.41 -9.53
N LEU A 921 8.35 39.96 -10.73
CA LEU A 921 7.26 40.14 -11.70
C LEU A 921 6.67 38.80 -12.14
N ASN A 922 7.50 37.80 -12.47
CA ASN A 922 7.01 36.47 -12.82
C ASN A 922 6.26 35.80 -11.66
N ILE A 923 6.73 35.98 -10.42
CA ILE A 923 6.02 35.54 -9.21
C ILE A 923 4.70 36.29 -9.08
N GLY A 924 4.69 37.61 -9.28
CA GLY A 924 3.50 38.46 -9.24
C GLY A 924 2.44 38.04 -10.25
N VAL A 925 2.83 37.72 -11.49
CA VAL A 925 1.91 37.18 -12.50
C VAL A 925 1.35 35.82 -12.08
N GLY A 926 2.19 34.95 -11.50
CA GLY A 926 1.73 33.67 -10.95
C GLY A 926 0.74 33.83 -9.78
N LEU A 927 1.00 34.77 -8.87
CA LEU A 927 0.11 35.09 -7.75
C LEU A 927 -1.20 35.73 -8.23
N LEU A 928 -1.14 36.61 -9.23
CA LEU A 928 -2.32 37.20 -9.87
C LEU A 928 -3.19 36.11 -10.51
N ALA A 929 -2.57 35.18 -11.25
CA ALA A 929 -3.27 34.05 -11.84
C ALA A 929 -4.03 33.23 -10.78
N LEU A 930 -3.42 32.98 -9.62
CA LEU A 930 -4.05 32.29 -8.50
C LEU A 930 -5.17 33.13 -7.85
N ALA A 931 -4.91 34.41 -7.57
CA ALA A 931 -5.86 35.31 -6.91
C ALA A 931 -7.18 35.44 -7.69
N ILE A 932 -7.12 35.39 -9.02
CA ILE A 932 -8.29 35.51 -9.90
C ILE A 932 -9.21 34.27 -9.85
N VAL A 933 -8.66 33.08 -9.55
CA VAL A 933 -9.38 31.79 -9.63
C VAL A 933 -9.72 31.18 -8.27
N LEU A 934 -9.27 31.78 -7.18
CA LEU A 934 -9.51 31.28 -5.81
C LEU A 934 -10.86 31.67 -5.17
N PRO A 935 -11.54 32.80 -5.49
CA PRO A 935 -12.71 33.23 -4.73
C PRO A 935 -13.84 32.22 -4.67
N THR A 936 -14.17 31.55 -5.78
CA THR A 936 -15.22 30.52 -5.79
C THR A 936 -14.79 29.30 -4.95
N THR A 937 -13.55 28.84 -5.08
CA THR A 937 -12.99 27.77 -4.20
C THR A 937 -13.10 28.12 -2.72
N LEU A 938 -12.73 29.33 -2.32
CA LEU A 938 -12.82 29.78 -0.93
C LEU A 938 -14.28 29.87 -0.45
N TYR A 939 -15.20 30.35 -1.30
CA TYR A 939 -16.62 30.36 -1.02
C TYR A 939 -17.16 28.94 -0.82
N LEU A 940 -16.88 28.02 -1.75
CA LEU A 940 -17.35 26.62 -1.68
C LEU A 940 -16.83 25.92 -0.41
N PHE A 941 -15.55 26.13 -0.10
CA PHE A 941 -14.94 25.62 1.12
C PHE A 941 -15.60 26.18 2.38
N GLY A 942 -15.72 27.51 2.51
CA GLY A 942 -16.33 28.16 3.67
C GLY A 942 -17.81 27.82 3.83
N TRP A 943 -18.54 27.73 2.72
CA TRP A 943 -19.97 27.40 2.71
C TRP A 943 -20.26 26.00 3.26
N ARG A 944 -19.34 25.03 3.10
CA ARG A 944 -19.50 23.70 3.73
C ARG A 944 -19.61 23.79 5.25
N PHE A 945 -18.83 24.66 5.90
CA PHE A 945 -18.94 24.84 7.35
C PHE A 945 -20.26 25.48 7.74
N VAL A 946 -20.72 26.47 6.99
CA VAL A 946 -22.02 27.12 7.22
C VAL A 946 -23.16 26.12 7.09
N ASP A 947 -23.13 25.27 6.07
CA ASP A 947 -24.18 24.29 5.80
C ASP A 947 -24.19 23.17 6.86
N LEU A 948 -23.02 22.61 7.19
CA LEU A 948 -22.87 21.57 8.21
C LEU A 948 -23.19 22.08 9.62
N ASN A 949 -23.00 23.37 9.91
CA ASN A 949 -23.33 23.94 11.22
C ASN A 949 -24.83 23.85 11.55
N ARG A 950 -25.69 23.74 10.51
CA ARG A 950 -27.14 23.60 10.65
C ARG A 950 -27.59 22.25 11.21
N ALA A 951 -26.72 21.24 11.21
CA ALA A 951 -26.96 19.91 11.80
C ALA A 951 -28.36 19.33 11.45
N ARG A 952 -28.69 19.30 10.16
CA ARG A 952 -30.01 18.87 9.66
C ARG A 952 -29.87 17.95 8.44
N ASN A 953 -30.98 17.31 8.08
CA ASN A 953 -31.13 16.57 6.83
C ASN A 953 -30.68 17.40 5.61
N PRO A 954 -30.02 16.78 4.60
CA PRO A 954 -29.75 15.34 4.49
C PRO A 954 -28.38 14.88 5.05
N TYR A 955 -27.57 15.76 5.67
CA TYR A 955 -26.22 15.37 6.13
C TYR A 955 -26.19 14.74 7.53
N PHE A 956 -27.23 15.00 8.32
CA PHE A 956 -27.40 14.50 9.68
C PHE A 956 -28.74 13.79 9.81
N LEU A 957 -28.71 12.55 10.29
CA LEU A 957 -29.91 11.78 10.64
C LEU A 957 -30.10 11.76 12.15
N GLU A 958 -31.36 11.59 12.59
CA GLU A 958 -31.65 11.29 13.99
C GLU A 958 -31.18 9.86 14.31
N ARG A 959 -30.63 9.63 15.50
CA ARG A 959 -30.16 8.31 15.98
C ARG A 959 -31.26 7.26 15.94
N ASP A 960 -32.48 7.71 16.20
CA ASP A 960 -33.71 6.94 16.15
C ASP A 960 -34.05 6.46 14.73
N GLU A 961 -33.85 7.31 13.71
CA GLU A 961 -34.01 6.94 12.29
C GLU A 961 -32.97 5.88 11.89
N ILE A 962 -31.74 6.00 12.39
CA ILE A 962 -30.69 4.99 12.19
C ILE A 962 -31.08 3.67 12.87
N SER A 963 -31.60 3.73 14.10
CA SER A 963 -32.03 2.54 14.84
C SER A 963 -33.19 1.81 14.14
N ALA A 964 -34.13 2.56 13.55
CA ALA A 964 -35.20 2.00 12.72
C ALA A 964 -34.67 1.31 11.46
N MET A 965 -33.65 1.89 10.82
CA MET A 965 -32.99 1.28 9.66
C MET A 965 -32.15 0.06 10.04
N GLU A 966 -31.48 0.07 11.19
CA GLU A 966 -30.80 -1.11 11.73
C GLU A 966 -31.79 -2.25 11.98
N TRP A 967 -32.99 -1.95 12.50
CA TRP A 967 -34.06 -2.93 12.62
C TRP A 967 -34.51 -3.49 11.26
N LEU A 968 -34.70 -2.63 10.25
CA LEU A 968 -35.04 -3.05 8.87
C LEU A 968 -33.97 -3.95 8.21
N SER A 969 -32.72 -3.84 8.66
CA SER A 969 -31.60 -4.64 8.15
C SER A 969 -31.58 -6.09 8.66
N GLN A 970 -32.35 -6.42 9.69
CA GLN A 970 -32.36 -7.75 10.33
C GLN A 970 -33.09 -8.79 9.45
N ASP A 971 -32.35 -9.79 8.96
CA ASP A 971 -32.78 -11.08 8.39
C ASP A 971 -33.98 -11.10 7.41
N ASN A 972 -34.19 -9.99 6.68
CA ASN A 972 -35.20 -9.89 5.63
C ASN A 972 -34.58 -10.24 4.27
N GLN A 973 -34.53 -11.53 3.97
CA GLN A 973 -34.23 -12.06 2.63
C GLN A 973 -35.46 -12.78 2.08
N PRO A 974 -35.98 -12.42 0.90
CA PRO A 974 -35.44 -11.44 -0.08
C PRO A 974 -35.68 -9.96 0.31
N PRO A 975 -34.98 -8.98 -0.33
CA PRO A 975 -35.19 -7.55 -0.10
C PRO A 975 -36.62 -7.09 -0.41
N GLU A 976 -37.23 -6.43 0.57
CA GLU A 976 -38.59 -5.93 0.56
C GLU A 976 -38.65 -4.44 0.16
N VAL A 977 -39.83 -3.99 -0.30
CA VAL A 977 -40.04 -2.59 -0.65
C VAL A 977 -40.43 -1.79 0.59
N VAL A 978 -39.67 -0.74 0.87
CA VAL A 978 -39.87 0.19 1.99
C VAL A 978 -40.25 1.56 1.45
N LEU A 979 -41.38 2.10 1.88
CA LEU A 979 -41.83 3.45 1.54
C LEU A 979 -41.41 4.44 2.64
N SER A 980 -40.87 5.57 2.21
CA SER A 980 -40.48 6.69 3.07
C SER A 980 -40.54 8.00 2.28
N SER A 981 -40.23 9.12 2.92
CA SER A 981 -39.79 10.32 2.21
C SER A 981 -38.55 10.06 1.36
N GLU A 982 -38.28 10.96 0.41
CA GLU A 982 -37.08 10.92 -0.41
C GLU A 982 -35.83 11.04 0.47
N GLU A 983 -35.85 11.94 1.46
CA GLU A 983 -34.72 12.22 2.34
C GLU A 983 -34.23 10.98 3.11
N LEU A 984 -35.14 10.11 3.57
CA LEU A 984 -34.78 8.83 4.20
C LEU A 984 -34.58 7.71 3.17
N GLY A 985 -35.34 7.75 2.08
CA GLY A 985 -35.35 6.72 1.05
C GLY A 985 -33.99 6.53 0.38
N GLU A 986 -33.21 7.60 0.25
CA GLU A 986 -31.83 7.58 -0.22
C GLU A 986 -30.92 6.67 0.64
N PHE A 987 -31.15 6.59 1.95
CA PHE A 987 -30.32 5.83 2.89
C PHE A 987 -30.68 4.35 3.00
N ILE A 988 -31.95 4.01 2.73
CA ILE A 988 -32.49 2.65 2.84
C ILE A 988 -31.60 1.61 2.14
N PRO A 989 -31.26 1.74 0.83
CA PRO A 989 -30.50 0.69 0.15
C PRO A 989 -29.07 0.58 0.67
N ALA A 990 -28.44 1.69 1.03
CA ALA A 990 -27.06 1.71 1.52
C ALA A 990 -26.93 1.11 2.92
N LEU A 991 -27.83 1.45 3.85
CA LEU A 991 -27.76 1.05 5.26
C LEU A 991 -28.42 -0.30 5.52
N THR A 992 -29.54 -0.60 4.86
CA THR A 992 -30.38 -1.77 5.18
C THR A 992 -30.24 -2.91 4.16
N GLY A 993 -29.96 -2.58 2.90
CA GLY A 993 -30.07 -3.52 1.77
C GLY A 993 -31.51 -3.78 1.31
N GLN A 994 -32.50 -3.09 1.87
CA GLN A 994 -33.89 -3.10 1.39
C GLN A 994 -34.06 -2.19 0.17
N ARG A 995 -35.17 -2.35 -0.56
CA ARG A 995 -35.47 -1.54 -1.74
C ARG A 995 -36.34 -0.34 -1.34
N PRO A 996 -35.90 0.91 -1.62
CA PRO A 996 -36.74 2.07 -1.40
C PRO A 996 -37.82 2.17 -2.48
N PHE A 997 -38.99 2.67 -2.11
CA PHE A 997 -40.01 3.08 -3.07
C PHE A 997 -39.55 4.30 -3.89
N LEU A 998 -38.87 5.25 -3.23
CA LEU A 998 -38.33 6.48 -3.80
C LEU A 998 -36.97 6.76 -3.15
N ALA A 999 -35.93 6.97 -3.95
CA ALA A 999 -34.59 7.29 -3.43
C ALA A 999 -33.83 8.26 -4.31
N HIS A 1000 -33.56 7.90 -5.57
CA HIS A 1000 -32.68 8.67 -6.43
C HIS A 1000 -33.40 9.21 -7.67
N TRP A 1001 -33.12 10.47 -8.04
CA TRP A 1001 -33.73 11.20 -9.16
C TRP A 1001 -33.57 10.51 -10.53
N ALA A 1002 -32.51 9.71 -10.71
CA ALA A 1002 -32.29 8.90 -11.92
C ALA A 1002 -32.45 7.38 -11.71
N MET A 1003 -32.24 6.86 -10.50
CA MET A 1003 -32.25 5.39 -10.32
C MET A 1003 -33.63 4.86 -9.95
N THR A 1004 -34.50 5.69 -9.37
CA THR A 1004 -35.90 5.34 -9.14
C THR A 1004 -36.64 5.45 -10.47
N LEU A 1005 -37.10 4.34 -11.06
CA LEU A 1005 -37.86 4.39 -12.32
C LEU A 1005 -39.12 5.25 -12.14
N ASP A 1006 -39.48 6.07 -13.12
CA ASP A 1006 -40.67 6.94 -13.06
C ASP A 1006 -40.67 7.86 -11.82
N TYR A 1007 -39.51 8.48 -11.57
CA TYR A 1007 -39.21 9.22 -10.34
C TYR A 1007 -40.26 10.28 -9.97
N PHE A 1008 -40.68 11.12 -10.91
CA PHE A 1008 -41.62 12.22 -10.60
C PHE A 1008 -43.00 11.70 -10.20
N THR A 1009 -43.50 10.66 -10.88
CA THR A 1009 -44.77 10.03 -10.55
C THR A 1009 -44.71 9.40 -9.16
N LYS A 1010 -43.63 8.67 -8.84
CA LYS A 1010 -43.45 8.08 -7.51
C LYS A 1010 -43.29 9.12 -6.41
N ARG A 1011 -42.60 10.23 -6.69
CA ARG A 1011 -42.51 11.35 -5.75
C ARG A 1011 -43.89 11.92 -5.41
N ASP A 1012 -44.77 12.04 -6.40
CA ASP A 1012 -46.13 12.53 -6.18
C ASP A 1012 -47.02 11.47 -5.52
N GLN A 1013 -46.80 10.18 -5.79
CA GLN A 1013 -47.42 9.06 -5.05
C GLN A 1013 -47.01 9.03 -3.57
N VAL A 1014 -45.74 9.26 -3.23
CA VAL A 1014 -45.27 9.37 -1.84
C VAL A 1014 -46.01 10.49 -1.12
N LYS A 1015 -46.16 11.67 -1.76
CA LYS A 1015 -46.95 12.77 -1.19
C LYS A 1015 -48.40 12.36 -0.94
N LEU A 1016 -49.03 11.64 -1.89
CA LEU A 1016 -50.40 11.16 -1.74
C LEU A 1016 -50.55 10.14 -0.59
N VAL A 1017 -49.58 9.23 -0.42
CA VAL A 1017 -49.60 8.24 0.68
C VAL A 1017 -49.52 8.92 2.05
N PHE A 1018 -48.76 10.00 2.19
CA PHE A 1018 -48.66 10.76 3.44
C PHE A 1018 -49.76 11.83 3.62
N ASP A 1019 -50.64 12.03 2.64
CA ASP A 1019 -51.77 12.95 2.75
C ASP A 1019 -52.98 12.29 3.44
N ASN A 1020 -53.25 12.68 4.69
CA ASN A 1020 -54.39 12.17 5.45
C ASN A 1020 -55.76 12.64 4.93
N THR A 1021 -55.80 13.63 4.04
CA THR A 1021 -57.05 14.10 3.41
C THR A 1021 -57.43 13.28 2.17
N ALA A 1022 -56.49 12.51 1.61
CA ALA A 1022 -56.71 11.66 0.46
C ALA A 1022 -57.53 10.39 0.82
N ALA A 1023 -58.32 9.90 -0.14
CA ALA A 1023 -59.17 8.73 0.06
C ALA A 1023 -58.33 7.48 0.44
N PRO A 1024 -58.64 6.75 1.52
CA PRO A 1024 -57.85 5.59 1.97
C PRO A 1024 -57.63 4.51 0.90
N GLY A 1025 -58.60 4.32 0.00
CA GLY A 1025 -58.49 3.37 -1.12
C GLY A 1025 -57.43 3.76 -2.15
N GLN A 1026 -57.19 5.05 -2.38
CA GLN A 1026 -56.15 5.52 -3.30
C GLN A 1026 -54.75 5.31 -2.70
N ARG A 1027 -54.60 5.57 -1.40
CA ARG A 1027 -53.34 5.38 -0.66
C ARG A 1027 -52.93 3.91 -0.60
N THR A 1028 -53.87 3.02 -0.26
CA THR A 1028 -53.63 1.57 -0.20
C THR A 1028 -53.43 0.92 -1.57
N ALA A 1029 -54.01 1.48 -2.64
CA ALA A 1029 -53.77 1.01 -4.01
C ALA A 1029 -52.29 1.16 -4.42
N ILE A 1030 -51.62 2.24 -4.01
CA ILE A 1030 -50.19 2.45 -4.28
C ILE A 1030 -49.35 1.38 -3.60
N LEU A 1031 -49.62 1.10 -2.32
CA LEU A 1031 -48.89 0.08 -1.56
C LEU A 1031 -49.05 -1.31 -2.19
N LYS A 1032 -50.27 -1.62 -2.64
CA LYS A 1032 -50.57 -2.87 -3.33
C LYS A 1032 -49.86 -2.99 -4.67
N GLN A 1033 -49.85 -1.91 -5.46
CA GLN A 1033 -49.27 -1.90 -6.80
C GLN A 1033 -47.76 -2.22 -6.78
N PHE A 1034 -47.04 -1.72 -5.79
CA PHE A 1034 -45.58 -1.85 -5.69
C PHE A 1034 -45.13 -2.84 -4.62
N ASN A 1035 -46.05 -3.62 -4.05
CA ASN A 1035 -45.78 -4.60 -3.01
C ASN A 1035 -45.01 -4.02 -1.81
N VAL A 1036 -45.44 -2.85 -1.32
CA VAL A 1036 -44.79 -2.15 -0.20
C VAL A 1036 -45.08 -2.91 1.09
N LYS A 1037 -44.04 -3.45 1.73
CA LYS A 1037 -44.18 -4.20 2.98
C LYS A 1037 -44.04 -3.32 4.21
N TYR A 1038 -43.11 -2.36 4.17
CA TYR A 1038 -42.81 -1.49 5.30
C TYR A 1038 -42.95 -0.02 4.92
N ILE A 1039 -43.34 0.80 5.91
CA ILE A 1039 -43.29 2.26 5.84
C ILE A 1039 -42.36 2.74 6.95
N LEU A 1040 -41.27 3.40 6.57
CA LEU A 1040 -40.37 4.08 7.49
C LEU A 1040 -40.87 5.51 7.71
N TYR A 1041 -41.10 5.86 8.96
CA TYR A 1041 -41.76 7.10 9.36
C TYR A 1041 -40.90 7.88 10.35
N GLY A 1042 -40.03 8.75 9.84
CA GLY A 1042 -39.08 9.53 10.64
C GLY A 1042 -39.55 10.96 10.91
N SER A 1043 -38.59 11.80 11.28
CA SER A 1043 -38.83 13.17 11.71
C SER A 1043 -39.43 14.05 10.61
N ALA A 1044 -38.99 13.86 9.36
CA ALA A 1044 -39.46 14.62 8.20
C ALA A 1044 -40.91 14.27 7.83
N GLU A 1045 -41.29 12.99 7.94
CA GLU A 1045 -42.66 12.53 7.75
C GLU A 1045 -43.57 13.04 8.86
N LYS A 1046 -43.16 12.91 10.13
CA LYS A 1046 -43.90 13.40 11.31
C LYS A 1046 -44.18 14.91 11.24
N GLN A 1047 -43.28 15.71 10.67
CA GLN A 1047 -43.50 17.15 10.46
C GLN A 1047 -44.60 17.46 9.43
N LYS A 1048 -44.72 16.63 8.39
CA LYS A 1048 -45.71 16.83 7.32
C LYS A 1048 -47.07 16.23 7.69
N ALA A 1049 -47.06 15.07 8.35
CA ALA A 1049 -48.21 14.39 8.88
C ALA A 1049 -47.88 13.96 10.33
N PRO A 1050 -48.47 14.57 11.37
CA PRO A 1050 -48.17 14.17 12.75
C PRO A 1050 -48.59 12.72 13.09
N GLU A 1051 -49.62 12.21 12.42
CA GLU A 1051 -50.12 10.84 12.56
C GLU A 1051 -50.33 10.19 11.19
N LEU A 1052 -50.01 8.90 11.05
CA LEU A 1052 -50.24 8.14 9.82
C LEU A 1052 -51.52 7.31 9.95
N ASN A 1053 -52.66 7.88 9.58
CA ASN A 1053 -53.97 7.24 9.68
C ASN A 1053 -54.34 6.51 8.38
N MET A 1054 -54.03 5.21 8.29
CA MET A 1054 -54.32 4.38 7.13
C MET A 1054 -54.64 2.92 7.53
N PRO A 1055 -55.66 2.29 6.93
CA PRO A 1055 -56.07 0.93 7.30
C PRO A 1055 -55.01 -0.12 6.94
N GLY A 1056 -54.87 -1.12 7.81
CA GLY A 1056 -53.96 -2.26 7.62
C GLY A 1056 -52.50 -2.01 8.01
N LEU A 1057 -52.19 -0.92 8.70
CA LEU A 1057 -50.86 -0.68 9.27
C LEU A 1057 -50.73 -1.24 10.69
N GLN A 1058 -49.67 -1.99 10.92
CA GLN A 1058 -49.24 -2.44 12.24
C GLN A 1058 -47.89 -1.84 12.56
N LYS A 1059 -47.76 -1.20 13.73
CA LYS A 1059 -46.47 -0.68 14.18
C LYS A 1059 -45.58 -1.84 14.65
N VAL A 1060 -44.39 -1.97 14.07
CA VAL A 1060 -43.45 -3.08 14.32
C VAL A 1060 -42.14 -2.63 14.95
N PHE A 1061 -41.82 -1.34 14.84
CA PHE A 1061 -40.73 -0.69 15.55
C PHE A 1061 -41.17 0.72 15.98
N THR A 1062 -40.72 1.18 17.14
CA THR A 1062 -41.07 2.50 17.71
C THR A 1062 -39.90 3.06 18.48
N SER A 1063 -39.58 4.31 18.20
CA SER A 1063 -38.71 5.16 19.00
C SER A 1063 -39.29 6.59 19.03
N PRO A 1064 -38.80 7.48 19.91
CA PRO A 1064 -39.26 8.87 19.97
C PRO A 1064 -39.40 9.57 18.60
N GLU A 1065 -38.36 9.50 17.77
CA GLU A 1065 -38.31 10.23 16.49
C GLU A 1065 -38.60 9.37 15.26
N ALA A 1066 -38.65 8.03 15.36
CA ALA A 1066 -38.89 7.14 14.22
C ALA A 1066 -39.83 5.96 14.53
N ASP A 1067 -40.73 5.64 13.59
CA ASP A 1067 -41.57 4.46 13.61
C ASP A 1067 -41.35 3.61 12.35
N VAL A 1068 -41.52 2.28 12.45
CA VAL A 1068 -41.69 1.42 11.27
C VAL A 1068 -43.05 0.75 11.34
N TYR A 1069 -43.82 0.90 10.26
CA TYR A 1069 -45.10 0.24 10.08
C TYR A 1069 -44.98 -0.90 9.08
N GLN A 1070 -45.56 -2.05 9.38
CA GLN A 1070 -45.79 -3.13 8.45
C GLN A 1070 -47.21 -3.01 7.89
N TRP A 1071 -47.35 -3.14 6.57
CA TRP A 1071 -48.67 -3.15 5.93
C TRP A 1071 -49.14 -4.59 5.71
N ALA A 1072 -50.31 -4.93 6.27
CA ALA A 1072 -50.87 -6.30 6.25
C ALA A 1072 -51.48 -6.72 4.89
N GLY A 1073 -51.46 -5.83 3.89
CA GLY A 1073 -51.94 -6.12 2.53
C GLY A 1073 -50.86 -6.56 1.55
N ALA A 1074 -49.59 -6.66 2.00
CA ALA A 1074 -48.43 -7.09 1.22
C ALA A 1074 -48.24 -8.60 1.20
#